data_AF-A0AAN0JGF2-F1
#
_entry.id   AF-A0AAN0JGF2-F1
#
_cell.length_a   1.000
_cell.length_b   1.000
_cell.length_c   1.000
_cell.angle_alpha   90.00
_cell.angle_beta   90.00
_cell.angle_gamma   90.00
#
_symmetry.space_group_name_H-M   'P 1'
#
loop_
_entity.id
_entity.type
_entity.pdbx_description
1 polymer ?
#
loop_
_entity_poly.entity_id
_entity_poly.type
_entity_poly.pdbx_seq_one_letter_code
_entity_poly.pdbx_strand_id
1 'polypeptide(L)'
;MAPFDRRECRERNILSQKGFDDFNSSDQSLADKANELVLALQRLAAKEASALDGILCILFETGSPNLQHAAAMIAHDCQFSSLSNYEDLIRSQRKGALREWMKKGSIELTITRVNMLGVPGSGKTCAQLLLLDEDAPTEGIADSTAIACPTVRAVRVGVDDESKKWKRITRDMLMEGLAADLIEASQEKLEDSGTKAASSEGTDQLPMSSILKDSVSSKQIEDDDVDPHAEEVVQEILAKDLTDIRLKGHWLYVIDSGGQPAYQELLPLFTRAASLNIITLDLSKPLDDELDMMYRANGKYFPCHSKSTQLASFKSAVSTAANFKSLDISCITKPHRHSMHLVLGTHYDKVDEAVLNKFEVDLNTSISSLQPYFKNRIIKRLEGSIIFPVTTIAESKEERAKYRRQVCQAIWKSGSDASVTIKIPIQWFAFELSLPEKKSILSFKEVASIGRKYGMKEEDTKEALQYFHDVSLMLYYPEVIDNIVFLDPKPILNILSQLLAITYVHVNDKNALDDNDYELLKSVLLQPPSATDIANLKDGFFHEEIFSCLQSSEVFSQSEFKLPDNLISLLLHLNIITKVEGNEKDTYFIPYALSSYRASKSSQPKVEVSDVQPLLIIWREKKKCLPVPQGLFPLVVMHLLNQKKLKIDLPSPRPDFYFKFRDAMSIQITIEDITHSLHLINHYTHIEIAFAQFSGPHEHCSKIREAVMQAVDKVTDDLHMEHNHANAFACSKDPEKKCYCLVVNKDKFKVQCTDCPGLPCISESKCRCWFKCSTDAPDNTSKPGMTCAFGFGLVILFALAGYLAFYCYSIEGLVIYGVVLGLMLLGSMLLALAKTKFTWTSIGRATFLGAFIVAIIGIVAALIITWRNGGDVAKFQPLLVTLVNNVVNLIFKSLF
;
A
#
# COMPACT_ATOMS: atom_id res chain seq x y z
N MET A 1 1.12 40.14 55.43
CA MET A 1 -0.10 39.53 56.00
C MET A 1 0.24 39.00 57.39
N ALA A 2 -0.39 39.52 58.44
CA ALA A 2 -0.34 38.90 59.76
C ALA A 2 -1.18 37.60 59.74
N PRO A 3 -0.84 36.55 60.49
CA PRO A 3 -1.59 35.31 60.46
C PRO A 3 -2.93 35.49 61.19
N PHE A 4 -4.01 35.26 60.45
CA PHE A 4 -5.39 35.28 60.93
C PHE A 4 -5.59 34.13 61.95
N ASP A 5 -5.95 34.48 63.19
CA ASP A 5 -6.12 33.53 64.30
C ASP A 5 -7.37 32.69 64.12
N ARG A 6 -7.21 31.36 64.00
CA ARG A 6 -8.29 30.38 63.84
C ARG A 6 -9.25 30.31 65.04
N ARG A 7 -8.96 30.98 66.16
CA ARG A 7 -9.88 31.00 67.32
C ARG A 7 -11.03 31.98 67.14
N GLU A 8 -10.86 33.08 66.40
CA GLU A 8 -11.92 34.09 66.26
C GLU A 8 -13.11 33.63 65.39
N CYS A 9 -12.91 32.61 64.54
CA CYS A 9 -13.99 31.98 63.78
C CYS A 9 -14.84 31.00 64.60
N ARG A 10 -14.39 30.54 65.78
CA ARG A 10 -15.18 29.58 66.60
C ARG A 10 -16.24 30.24 67.46
N GLU A 11 -16.11 31.53 67.77
CA GLU A 11 -17.06 32.22 68.65
C GLU A 11 -18.18 32.97 67.91
N ARG A 12 -18.06 33.16 66.59
CA ARG A 12 -19.15 33.74 65.78
C ARG A 12 -19.88 32.63 65.04
N ASN A 13 -20.96 32.14 65.66
CA ASN A 13 -21.95 31.20 65.12
C ASN A 13 -22.36 31.51 63.66
N ILE A 14 -21.58 31.06 62.69
CA ILE A 14 -21.93 31.08 61.27
C ILE A 14 -21.74 29.67 60.75
N LEU A 15 -22.87 28.97 60.70
CA LEU A 15 -23.11 27.64 60.13
C LEU A 15 -22.47 26.46 60.89
N SER A 16 -23.33 25.71 61.59
CA SER A 16 -22.97 24.43 62.20
C SER A 16 -22.52 23.43 61.14
N GLN A 17 -21.56 22.57 61.52
CA GLN A 17 -20.96 21.47 60.77
C GLN A 17 -21.95 20.54 60.03
N LYS A 18 -23.24 20.59 60.37
CA LYS A 18 -24.34 19.87 59.72
C LYS A 18 -24.69 20.36 58.30
N GLY A 19 -24.31 21.59 57.93
CA GLY A 19 -24.59 22.14 56.59
C GLY A 19 -23.64 21.69 55.48
N PHE A 20 -22.50 21.09 55.83
CA PHE A 20 -21.52 20.61 54.87
C PHE A 20 -21.81 19.17 54.38
N ASP A 21 -22.45 18.36 55.22
CA ASP A 21 -22.74 16.94 54.90
C ASP A 21 -23.97 16.77 53.97
N ASP A 22 -24.83 17.79 53.85
CA ASP A 22 -26.03 17.76 52.99
C ASP A 22 -25.78 18.15 51.51
N PHE A 23 -24.52 18.39 51.11
CA PHE A 23 -24.16 18.78 49.73
C PHE A 23 -24.12 17.60 48.72
N ASN A 24 -24.35 16.36 49.18
CA ASN A 24 -24.17 15.14 48.38
C ASN A 24 -25.47 14.41 47.95
N SER A 25 -26.67 15.00 48.08
CA SER A 25 -27.91 14.36 47.62
C SER A 25 -28.51 15.02 46.38
N SER A 26 -28.68 14.22 45.32
CA SER A 26 -29.39 14.52 44.08
C SER A 26 -30.86 14.86 44.30
N ASP A 27 -31.27 16.10 44.01
CA ASP A 27 -32.55 16.43 43.36
C ASP A 27 -32.67 17.94 43.17
N GLN A 28 -33.63 18.37 42.34
CA GLN A 28 -33.98 19.71 41.82
C GLN A 28 -33.93 20.95 42.78
N SER A 29 -33.45 20.81 44.00
CA SER A 29 -33.22 21.85 45.01
C SER A 29 -31.96 22.71 44.80
N LEU A 30 -31.08 22.38 43.85
CA LEU A 30 -29.77 23.04 43.72
C LEU A 30 -29.84 24.47 43.18
N ALA A 31 -30.80 24.77 42.29
CA ALA A 31 -30.98 26.12 41.74
C ALA A 31 -31.52 27.11 42.79
N ASP A 32 -32.46 26.68 43.62
CA ASP A 32 -33.01 27.51 44.70
C ASP A 32 -31.99 27.74 45.82
N LYS A 33 -31.17 26.71 46.14
CA LYS A 33 -30.06 26.83 47.09
C LYS A 33 -28.90 27.68 46.55
N ALA A 34 -28.63 27.63 45.25
CA ALA A 34 -27.65 28.52 44.60
C ALA A 34 -28.12 29.98 44.64
N ASN A 35 -29.42 30.24 44.43
CA ASN A 35 -29.99 31.57 44.55
C ASN A 35 -29.94 32.12 45.99
N GLU A 36 -30.18 31.28 47.00
CA GLU A 36 -29.97 31.66 48.41
C GLU A 36 -28.51 31.96 48.73
N LEU A 37 -27.56 31.17 48.18
CA LEU A 37 -26.13 31.41 48.33
C LEU A 37 -25.71 32.74 47.67
N VAL A 38 -26.22 33.03 46.47
CA VAL A 38 -25.99 34.29 45.75
C VAL A 38 -26.53 35.48 46.56
N LEU A 39 -27.73 35.39 47.11
CA LEU A 39 -28.32 36.42 47.98
C LEU A 39 -27.53 36.61 49.28
N ALA A 40 -27.02 35.53 49.86
CA ALA A 40 -26.17 35.58 51.05
C ALA A 40 -24.81 36.24 50.76
N LEU A 41 -24.20 35.93 49.61
CA LEU A 41 -22.94 36.51 49.15
C LEU A 41 -23.09 37.99 48.79
N GLN A 42 -24.19 38.39 48.13
CA GLN A 42 -24.51 39.80 47.86
C GLN A 42 -24.68 40.62 49.17
N ARG A 43 -25.29 40.02 50.20
CA ARG A 43 -25.42 40.66 51.53
C ARG A 43 -24.08 40.77 52.28
N LEU A 44 -23.16 39.82 52.06
CA LEU A 44 -21.79 39.84 52.57
C LEU A 44 -20.93 40.88 51.86
N ALA A 45 -21.08 41.03 50.54
CA ALA A 45 -20.39 42.03 49.72
C ALA A 45 -20.69 43.47 50.17
N ALA A 46 -21.92 43.72 50.65
CA ALA A 46 -22.33 45.01 51.20
C ALA A 46 -21.72 45.33 52.58
N LYS A 47 -21.13 44.36 53.29
CA LYS A 47 -20.61 44.53 54.65
C LYS A 47 -19.08 44.50 54.73
N GLU A 48 -18.41 43.60 54.01
CA GLU A 48 -16.94 43.47 54.02
C GLU A 48 -16.44 42.93 52.67
N ALA A 49 -15.91 43.81 51.81
CA ALA A 49 -15.40 43.43 50.49
C ALA A 49 -14.19 42.47 50.52
N SER A 50 -13.38 42.49 51.59
CA SER A 50 -12.20 41.63 51.73
C SER A 50 -12.51 40.17 52.07
N ALA A 51 -13.67 39.90 52.70
CA ALA A 51 -14.11 38.54 52.99
C ALA A 51 -14.66 37.83 51.74
N LEU A 52 -15.19 38.60 50.80
CA LEU A 52 -15.77 38.09 49.56
C LEU A 52 -14.72 37.50 48.60
N ASP A 53 -13.55 38.15 48.52
CA ASP A 53 -12.44 37.74 47.63
C ASP A 53 -11.88 36.36 48.02
N GLY A 54 -11.81 36.08 49.33
CA GLY A 54 -11.42 34.76 49.86
C GLY A 54 -12.45 33.67 49.60
N ILE A 55 -13.75 33.98 49.66
CA ILE A 55 -14.83 33.03 49.38
C ILE A 55 -14.94 32.74 47.88
N LEU A 56 -14.75 33.75 47.03
CA LEU A 56 -14.70 33.60 45.57
C LEU A 56 -13.53 32.69 45.15
N CYS A 57 -12.33 32.85 45.73
CA CYS A 57 -11.20 31.96 45.46
C CYS A 57 -11.52 30.50 45.83
N ILE A 58 -12.13 30.26 47.00
CA ILE A 58 -12.51 28.91 47.43
C ILE A 58 -13.56 28.31 46.49
N LEU A 59 -14.57 29.09 46.08
CA LEU A 59 -15.61 28.62 45.14
C LEU A 59 -15.04 28.28 43.76
N PHE A 60 -14.04 29.03 43.29
CA PHE A 60 -13.33 28.73 42.06
C PHE A 60 -12.50 27.44 42.12
N GLU A 61 -11.93 27.11 43.28
CA GLU A 61 -11.15 25.88 43.52
C GLU A 61 -12.00 24.60 43.66
N THR A 62 -13.33 24.70 43.82
CA THR A 62 -14.21 23.52 44.08
C THR A 62 -14.44 22.59 42.88
N GLY A 63 -13.94 22.93 41.68
CA GLY A 63 -14.06 22.10 40.47
C GLY A 63 -15.48 21.92 39.92
N SER A 64 -16.50 22.55 40.52
CA SER A 64 -17.90 22.45 40.09
C SER A 64 -18.27 23.56 39.09
N PRO A 65 -18.64 23.23 37.83
CA PRO A 65 -18.93 24.22 36.79
C PRO A 65 -20.04 25.21 37.15
N ASN A 66 -21.07 24.74 37.87
CA ASN A 66 -22.22 25.58 38.26
C ASN A 66 -21.84 26.60 39.34
N LEU A 67 -20.98 26.22 40.29
CA LEU A 67 -20.49 27.13 41.34
C LEU A 67 -19.47 28.13 40.79
N GLN A 68 -18.64 27.71 39.83
CA GLN A 68 -17.72 28.61 39.10
C GLN A 68 -18.49 29.63 38.25
N HIS A 69 -19.58 29.24 37.61
CA HIS A 69 -20.43 30.16 36.83
C HIS A 69 -21.14 31.19 37.73
N ALA A 70 -21.69 30.76 38.87
CA ALA A 70 -22.30 31.65 39.86
C ALA A 70 -21.28 32.63 40.48
N ALA A 71 -20.07 32.14 40.78
CA ALA A 71 -18.94 32.96 41.24
C ALA A 71 -18.53 34.02 40.20
N ALA A 72 -18.46 33.65 38.92
CA ALA A 72 -18.16 34.56 37.83
C ALA A 72 -19.23 35.66 37.66
N MET A 73 -20.52 35.32 37.76
CA MET A 73 -21.61 36.29 37.72
C MET A 73 -21.53 37.31 38.87
N ILE A 74 -21.29 36.84 40.11
CA ILE A 74 -21.17 37.72 41.29
C ILE A 74 -19.97 38.67 41.15
N ALA A 75 -18.84 38.18 40.65
CA ALA A 75 -17.65 38.98 40.51
C ALA A 75 -17.75 39.99 39.33
N HIS A 76 -18.51 39.66 38.27
CA HIS A 76 -18.79 40.56 37.14
C HIS A 76 -19.67 41.75 37.58
N ASP A 77 -20.74 41.48 38.35
CA ASP A 77 -21.62 42.53 38.88
C ASP A 77 -20.92 43.48 39.87
N CYS A 78 -19.84 43.03 40.51
CA CYS A 78 -19.12 43.80 41.52
C CYS A 78 -17.80 44.43 41.03
N GLN A 79 -17.47 44.35 39.73
CA GLN A 79 -16.26 44.95 39.12
C GLN A 79 -14.94 44.58 39.84
N PHE A 80 -14.81 43.34 40.32
CA PHE A 80 -13.60 42.92 41.02
C PHE A 80 -12.43 42.66 40.06
N SER A 81 -11.26 43.24 40.35
CA SER A 81 -10.00 42.98 39.62
C SER A 81 -9.46 41.55 39.77
N SER A 82 -10.07 40.74 40.64
CA SER A 82 -9.71 39.33 40.84
C SER A 82 -10.19 38.42 39.70
N LEU A 83 -11.26 38.79 38.96
CA LEU A 83 -11.72 38.03 37.80
C LEU A 83 -10.75 38.05 36.63
N SER A 84 -10.20 39.21 36.27
CA SER A 84 -9.21 39.31 35.19
C SER A 84 -7.95 38.53 35.53
N ASN A 85 -7.50 38.60 36.79
CA ASN A 85 -6.37 37.81 37.29
C ASN A 85 -6.65 36.29 37.27
N TYR A 86 -7.90 35.86 37.48
CA TYR A 86 -8.28 34.47 37.48
C TYR A 86 -8.43 33.90 36.06
N GLU A 87 -9.03 34.65 35.13
CA GLU A 87 -9.06 34.29 33.70
C GLU A 87 -7.65 34.22 33.10
N ASP A 88 -6.78 35.17 33.45
CA ASP A 88 -5.37 35.15 33.05
C ASP A 88 -4.61 33.96 33.66
N LEU A 89 -4.92 33.57 34.91
CA LEU A 89 -4.35 32.39 35.55
C LEU A 89 -4.79 31.09 34.87
N ILE A 90 -6.08 30.92 34.58
CA ILE A 90 -6.61 29.76 33.85
C ILE A 90 -5.99 29.69 32.46
N ARG A 91 -5.91 30.82 31.75
CA ARG A 91 -5.32 30.89 30.42
C ARG A 91 -3.83 30.52 30.46
N SER A 92 -3.09 30.99 31.47
CA SER A 92 -1.68 30.65 31.69
C SER A 92 -1.48 29.15 31.99
N GLN A 93 -2.32 28.57 32.86
CA GLN A 93 -2.30 27.14 33.18
C GLN A 93 -2.62 26.28 31.95
N ARG A 94 -3.67 26.63 31.20
CA ARG A 94 -4.02 25.95 29.94
C ARG A 94 -2.89 26.06 28.91
N LYS A 95 -2.24 27.23 28.77
CA LYS A 95 -1.08 27.41 27.88
C LYS A 95 0.12 26.54 28.32
N GLY A 96 0.31 26.35 29.63
CA GLY A 96 1.29 25.42 30.19
C GLY A 96 0.98 23.95 29.86
N ALA A 97 -0.26 23.52 30.10
CA ALA A 97 -0.72 22.17 29.80
C ALA A 97 -0.62 21.85 28.30
N LEU A 98 -1.03 22.79 27.45
CA LEU A 98 -0.97 22.66 25.99
C LEU A 98 0.47 22.50 25.50
N ARG A 99 1.43 23.25 26.05
CA ARG A 99 2.85 23.09 25.67
C ARG A 99 3.41 21.71 26.00
N GLU A 100 3.06 21.14 27.15
CA GLU A 100 3.46 19.77 27.47
C GLU A 100 2.71 18.73 26.64
N TRP A 101 1.42 18.97 26.35
CA TRP A 101 0.61 18.09 25.52
C TRP A 101 1.08 18.07 24.06
N MET A 102 1.48 19.22 23.51
CA MET A 102 2.12 19.27 22.20
C MET A 102 3.44 18.50 22.18
N LYS A 103 4.25 18.55 23.26
CA LYS A 103 5.55 17.84 23.27
C LYS A 103 5.46 16.33 23.43
N LYS A 104 4.48 15.82 24.20
CA LYS A 104 4.45 14.42 24.65
C LYS A 104 3.09 13.75 24.50
N GLY A 105 2.06 14.52 24.18
CA GLY A 105 0.70 14.05 24.05
C GLY A 105 0.50 13.25 22.77
N SER A 106 -0.48 12.37 22.81
CA SER A 106 -0.92 11.58 21.68
C SER A 106 -2.37 11.17 21.88
N ILE A 107 -3.11 10.99 20.80
CA ILE A 107 -4.46 10.41 20.83
C ILE A 107 -4.37 8.98 20.30
N GLU A 108 -4.96 8.05 21.04
CA GLU A 108 -5.19 6.70 20.55
C GLU A 108 -6.52 6.67 19.77
N LEU A 109 -6.44 6.31 18.49
CA LEU A 109 -7.59 6.20 17.60
C LEU A 109 -7.73 4.79 17.09
N THR A 110 -8.98 4.32 17.01
CA THR A 110 -9.31 3.15 16.20
C THR A 110 -9.70 3.65 14.81
N ILE A 111 -9.03 3.18 13.78
CA ILE A 111 -9.21 3.64 12.40
C ILE A 111 -9.66 2.47 11.52
N THR A 112 -10.72 2.68 10.74
CA THR A 112 -11.08 1.81 9.61
C THR A 112 -10.98 2.59 8.31
N ARG A 113 -10.38 1.99 7.30
CA ARG A 113 -10.35 2.57 5.96
C ARG A 113 -11.43 1.91 5.13
N VAL A 114 -12.36 2.71 4.64
CA VAL A 114 -13.56 2.24 3.95
C VAL A 114 -13.46 2.59 2.48
N ASN A 115 -13.51 1.60 1.60
CA ASN A 115 -13.64 1.82 0.16
C ASN A 115 -15.08 1.56 -0.29
N MET A 116 -15.70 2.52 -0.96
CA MET A 116 -16.95 2.32 -1.70
C MET A 116 -16.60 1.84 -3.11
N LEU A 117 -16.99 0.61 -3.47
CA LEU A 117 -16.61 -0.06 -4.71
C LEU A 117 -17.86 -0.47 -5.50
N GLY A 118 -17.76 -0.53 -6.82
CA GLY A 118 -18.85 -0.96 -7.71
C GLY A 118 -18.86 -0.22 -9.04
N VAL A 119 -19.60 -0.76 -10.00
CA VAL A 119 -19.75 -0.20 -11.36
C VAL A 119 -20.32 1.24 -11.34
N PRO A 120 -20.14 2.06 -12.38
CA PRO A 120 -20.82 3.35 -12.49
C PRO A 120 -22.33 3.17 -12.39
N GLY A 121 -23.02 4.12 -11.75
CA GLY A 121 -24.48 4.04 -11.56
C GLY A 121 -24.96 3.07 -10.48
N SER A 122 -24.09 2.23 -9.90
CA SER A 122 -24.49 1.30 -8.81
C SER A 122 -24.88 1.96 -7.48
N GLY A 123 -24.86 3.29 -7.38
CA GLY A 123 -25.32 4.01 -6.19
C GLY A 123 -24.29 4.24 -5.08
N LYS A 124 -22.98 4.10 -5.35
CA LYS A 124 -21.88 4.33 -4.37
C LYS A 124 -22.01 5.64 -3.59
N THR A 125 -22.04 6.78 -4.29
CA THR A 125 -22.11 8.10 -3.65
C THR A 125 -23.41 8.26 -2.85
N CYS A 126 -24.56 7.83 -3.39
CA CYS A 126 -25.83 7.88 -2.67
C CYS A 126 -25.82 6.97 -1.42
N ALA A 127 -25.15 5.82 -1.49
CA ALA A 127 -24.96 4.92 -0.37
C ALA A 127 -24.04 5.53 0.70
N GLN A 128 -22.96 6.21 0.32
CA GLN A 128 -22.11 6.93 1.28
C GLN A 128 -22.92 8.00 2.02
N LEU A 129 -23.70 8.82 1.28
CA LEU A 129 -24.56 9.85 1.86
C LEU A 129 -25.63 9.25 2.78
N LEU A 130 -26.18 8.09 2.42
CA LEU A 130 -27.12 7.33 3.28
C LEU A 130 -26.47 6.97 4.62
N LEU A 131 -25.22 6.47 4.60
CA LEU A 131 -24.50 6.08 5.81
C LEU A 131 -24.16 7.29 6.68
N LEU A 132 -23.81 8.43 6.06
CA LEU A 132 -23.50 9.70 6.74
C LEU A 132 -24.73 10.46 7.26
N ASP A 133 -25.95 9.97 7.00
CA ASP A 133 -27.20 10.71 7.28
C ASP A 133 -27.27 12.07 6.57
N GLU A 134 -26.59 12.18 5.43
CA GLU A 134 -26.61 13.35 4.55
C GLU A 134 -27.74 13.18 3.51
N ASP A 135 -28.28 14.30 3.01
CA ASP A 135 -29.31 14.27 1.98
C ASP A 135 -28.77 13.66 0.67
N ALA A 136 -29.64 12.98 -0.09
CA ALA A 136 -29.26 12.50 -1.41
C ALA A 136 -28.93 13.69 -2.34
N PRO A 137 -28.08 13.50 -3.36
CA PRO A 137 -27.80 14.56 -4.32
C PRO A 137 -29.11 14.98 -5.01
N THR A 138 -29.39 16.27 -5.08
CA THR A 138 -30.50 16.79 -5.88
C THR A 138 -30.22 16.51 -7.37
N GLU A 139 -31.27 16.14 -8.12
CA GLU A 139 -31.18 15.94 -9.57
C GLU A 139 -30.52 17.17 -10.22
N GLY A 140 -29.41 16.94 -10.92
CA GLY A 140 -28.66 17.99 -11.62
C GLY A 140 -27.30 18.39 -11.03
N ILE A 141 -26.94 18.05 -9.79
CA ILE A 141 -25.71 18.58 -9.16
C ILE A 141 -24.48 17.65 -9.27
N ALA A 142 -24.66 16.33 -9.38
CA ALA A 142 -23.53 15.40 -9.34
C ALA A 142 -23.11 14.94 -10.75
N ASP A 143 -22.16 15.61 -11.39
CA ASP A 143 -21.42 15.05 -12.54
C ASP A 143 -21.00 13.60 -12.28
N SER A 144 -20.86 12.72 -13.31
CA SER A 144 -20.51 11.30 -13.11
C SER A 144 -19.36 11.39 -12.20
N THR A 145 -19.50 10.84 -10.97
CA THR A 145 -18.63 11.12 -9.84
C THR A 145 -17.30 11.36 -10.47
N ALA A 146 -16.93 12.66 -10.61
CA ALA A 146 -15.74 12.94 -11.38
C ALA A 146 -14.72 12.02 -10.74
N ILE A 147 -13.77 11.50 -11.49
CA ILE A 147 -12.69 10.74 -10.88
C ILE A 147 -12.19 11.42 -9.57
N ALA A 148 -12.44 12.74 -9.41
CA ALA A 148 -12.71 13.35 -8.12
C ALA A 148 -14.04 14.17 -7.91
N CYS A 149 -15.04 13.60 -7.23
CA CYS A 149 -15.57 14.26 -6.01
C CYS A 149 -14.44 14.17 -4.93
N PRO A 150 -14.57 14.42 -3.62
CA PRO A 150 -13.48 14.07 -2.69
C PRO A 150 -13.34 12.52 -2.58
N THR A 151 -12.89 11.88 -3.66
CA THR A 151 -13.05 10.47 -4.05
C THR A 151 -11.75 9.70 -3.83
N VAL A 152 -10.61 10.39 -3.68
CA VAL A 152 -9.34 9.77 -3.20
C VAL A 152 -8.85 10.38 -1.92
N ARG A 153 -9.09 11.68 -1.72
CA ARG A 153 -8.95 12.27 -0.40
C ARG A 153 -10.00 11.66 0.51
N ALA A 154 -9.57 10.86 1.47
CA ALA A 154 -10.47 10.21 2.39
C ALA A 154 -11.31 11.23 3.15
N VAL A 155 -12.62 11.00 3.21
CA VAL A 155 -13.51 11.73 4.11
C VAL A 155 -13.31 11.17 5.51
N ARG A 156 -12.93 12.03 6.45
CA ARG A 156 -12.84 11.70 7.87
C ARG A 156 -14.23 11.65 8.48
N VAL A 157 -14.56 10.53 9.12
CA VAL A 157 -15.87 10.27 9.71
C VAL A 157 -15.68 9.75 11.12
N GLY A 158 -16.34 10.37 12.10
CA GLY A 158 -16.42 9.84 13.45
C GLY A 158 -17.60 8.88 13.57
N VAL A 159 -17.43 7.82 14.34
CA VAL A 159 -18.52 6.93 14.74
C VAL A 159 -18.88 7.23 16.18
N ASP A 160 -20.15 7.55 16.41
CA ASP A 160 -20.68 7.74 17.75
C ASP A 160 -20.92 6.37 18.42
N ASP A 161 -20.27 6.11 19.55
CA ASP A 161 -20.27 4.78 20.18
C ASP A 161 -21.67 4.32 20.63
N GLU A 162 -22.51 5.26 21.08
CA GLU A 162 -23.85 4.96 21.59
C GLU A 162 -24.86 4.72 20.45
N SER A 163 -24.97 5.69 19.54
CA SER A 163 -25.94 5.70 18.45
C SER A 163 -25.47 4.95 17.20
N LYS A 164 -24.16 4.68 17.09
CA LYS A 164 -23.48 4.05 15.94
C LYS A 164 -23.66 4.82 14.64
N LYS A 165 -23.94 6.12 14.75
CA LYS A 165 -24.11 7.02 13.61
C LYS A 165 -22.75 7.44 13.10
N TRP A 166 -22.65 7.51 11.78
CA TRP A 166 -21.49 8.07 11.11
C TRP A 166 -21.71 9.58 10.97
N LYS A 167 -20.70 10.37 11.32
CA LYS A 167 -20.75 11.82 11.19
C LYS A 167 -19.45 12.31 10.56
N ARG A 168 -19.57 13.09 9.48
CA ARG A 168 -18.40 13.74 8.85
C ARG A 168 -17.72 14.66 9.86
N ILE A 169 -16.40 14.54 9.98
CA ILE A 169 -15.59 15.41 10.84
C ILE A 169 -15.15 16.61 10.02
N THR A 170 -15.63 17.79 10.41
CA THR A 170 -15.19 19.07 9.84
C THR A 170 -13.94 19.58 10.56
N ARG A 171 -13.29 20.61 10.00
CA ARG A 171 -12.20 21.32 10.66
C ARG A 171 -12.60 21.80 12.05
N ASP A 172 -13.75 22.47 12.17
CA ASP A 172 -14.25 22.98 13.45
C ASP A 172 -14.46 21.86 14.47
N MET A 173 -15.05 20.73 14.06
CA MET A 173 -15.25 19.59 14.96
C MET A 173 -13.93 18.96 15.41
N LEU A 174 -12.92 18.93 14.54
CA LEU A 174 -11.57 18.48 14.91
C LEU A 174 -10.94 19.41 15.95
N MET A 175 -11.09 20.73 15.77
CA MET A 175 -10.59 21.75 16.71
C MET A 175 -11.28 21.65 18.07
N GLU A 176 -12.60 21.52 18.09
CA GLU A 176 -13.40 21.34 19.31
C GLU A 176 -12.99 20.07 20.07
N GLY A 177 -12.81 18.96 19.35
CA GLY A 177 -12.34 17.72 19.96
C GLY A 177 -10.92 17.83 20.54
N LEU A 178 -10.01 18.55 19.89
CA LEU A 178 -8.67 18.81 20.41
C LEU A 178 -8.73 19.63 21.71
N ALA A 179 -9.62 20.62 21.77
CA ALA A 179 -9.83 21.43 22.96
C ALA A 179 -10.37 20.60 24.13
N ALA A 180 -11.32 19.70 23.87
CA ALA A 180 -11.87 18.80 24.87
C ALA A 180 -10.81 17.83 25.43
N ASP A 181 -10.05 17.16 24.55
CA ASP A 181 -9.01 16.20 24.96
C ASP A 181 -7.86 16.89 25.74
N LEU A 182 -7.52 18.14 25.41
CA LEU A 182 -6.55 18.95 26.15
C LEU A 182 -6.98 19.16 27.61
N ILE A 183 -8.25 19.45 27.83
CA ILE A 183 -8.80 19.71 29.16
C ILE A 183 -8.76 18.42 29.98
N GLU A 184 -9.18 17.29 29.43
CA GLU A 184 -9.10 15.98 30.09
C GLU A 184 -7.66 15.64 30.49
N ALA A 185 -6.70 15.80 29.56
CA ALA A 185 -5.29 15.55 29.82
C ALA A 185 -4.70 16.49 30.89
N SER A 186 -5.26 17.68 31.08
CA SER A 186 -4.88 18.61 32.15
C SER A 186 -5.44 18.21 33.52
N GLN A 187 -6.62 17.57 33.55
CA GLN A 187 -7.29 17.11 34.76
C GLN A 187 -6.67 15.80 35.30
N GLU A 188 -6.35 14.84 34.43
CA GLU A 188 -5.69 13.57 34.83
C GLU A 188 -4.35 13.81 35.55
N LYS A 189 -3.62 14.89 35.20
CA LYS A 189 -2.36 15.26 35.87
C LYS A 189 -2.55 15.84 37.27
N LEU A 190 -3.72 16.42 37.58
CA LEU A 190 -4.02 16.96 38.91
C LEU A 190 -4.29 15.83 39.91
N GLU A 191 -4.98 14.76 39.48
CA GLU A 191 -5.29 13.61 40.34
C GLU A 191 -4.06 12.74 40.67
N ASP A 192 -3.13 12.57 39.72
CA ASP A 192 -1.88 11.82 39.96
C ASP A 192 -0.91 12.58 40.89
N SER A 193 -1.03 13.91 40.96
CA SER A 193 -0.27 14.75 41.91
C SER A 193 -0.86 14.77 43.34
N GLY A 194 -2.17 14.52 43.47
CA GLY A 194 -2.89 14.53 44.75
C GLY A 194 -2.68 13.28 45.63
N THR A 195 -2.17 12.18 45.04
CA THR A 195 -2.11 10.88 45.73
C THR A 195 -0.75 10.61 46.44
N LYS A 196 0.17 11.57 46.48
CA LYS A 196 1.48 11.44 47.18
C LYS A 196 1.65 12.28 48.45
N ALA A 197 0.61 12.96 48.93
CA ALA A 197 0.67 13.77 50.15
C ALA A 197 -0.27 13.26 51.25
N ALA A 198 -0.15 11.98 51.63
CA ALA A 198 -0.77 11.47 52.86
C ALA A 198 0.08 10.34 53.46
N SER A 199 1.24 10.68 54.02
CA SER A 199 1.83 10.00 55.19
C SER A 199 3.18 10.62 55.58
N SER A 200 3.15 11.51 56.57
CA SER A 200 4.02 11.41 57.75
C SER A 200 3.69 12.54 58.72
N GLU A 201 3.14 12.19 59.88
CA GLU A 201 3.21 13.04 61.07
C GLU A 201 4.68 13.18 61.51
N GLY A 202 5.09 14.38 61.90
CA GLY A 202 6.41 14.63 62.47
C GLY A 202 6.70 16.13 62.67
N THR A 203 6.65 16.55 63.92
CA THR A 203 6.91 17.88 64.49
C THR A 203 8.31 18.44 64.17
N ASP A 204 8.40 19.72 63.80
CA ASP A 204 9.11 20.80 64.54
C ASP A 204 9.60 21.97 63.67
N GLN A 205 9.22 23.17 64.13
CA GLN A 205 9.86 24.50 64.07
C GLN A 205 10.33 25.14 62.74
N LEU A 206 9.72 26.29 62.44
CA LEU A 206 10.20 27.38 61.58
C LEU A 206 11.55 27.95 62.08
N PRO A 207 12.39 28.53 61.18
CA PRO A 207 12.25 29.97 60.97
C PRO A 207 12.29 30.41 59.49
N MET A 208 11.40 31.36 59.20
CA MET A 208 11.44 32.28 58.07
C MET A 208 12.74 33.10 58.09
N SER A 209 13.50 33.16 56.99
CA SER A 209 14.09 34.39 56.42
C SER A 209 15.20 34.10 55.39
N SER A 210 15.29 34.97 54.39
CA SER A 210 16.27 35.02 53.28
C SER A 210 15.97 33.99 52.18
N ILE A 211 15.82 34.33 50.89
CA ILE A 211 16.45 35.37 50.09
C ILE A 211 15.47 35.81 48.99
N LEU A 212 14.98 37.06 49.08
CA LEU A 212 14.74 37.88 47.90
C LEU A 212 16.10 38.46 47.51
N LYS A 213 16.65 38.03 46.37
CA LYS A 213 17.55 38.75 45.45
C LYS A 213 18.26 37.75 44.54
N ASP A 214 17.89 37.81 43.26
CA ASP A 214 18.78 37.95 42.10
C ASP A 214 17.91 37.67 40.86
N SER A 215 17.16 38.66 40.39
CA SER A 215 17.54 39.53 39.27
C SER A 215 18.34 38.81 38.17
N VAL A 216 17.61 38.45 37.12
CA VAL A 216 17.94 38.65 35.69
C VAL A 216 19.41 38.45 35.31
N SER A 217 19.67 37.32 34.65
CA SER A 217 20.56 37.27 33.49
C SER A 217 19.75 36.80 32.29
N SER A 218 19.16 37.78 31.61
CA SER A 218 18.64 37.69 30.25
C SER A 218 19.75 37.22 29.30
N LYS A 219 19.76 35.93 28.97
CA LYS A 219 20.23 35.50 27.65
C LYS A 219 19.03 35.59 26.72
N GLN A 220 19.08 36.61 25.88
CA GLN A 220 18.24 36.74 24.68
C GLN A 220 18.37 35.42 23.91
N ILE A 221 17.29 34.63 23.94
CA ILE A 221 17.00 33.72 22.83
C ILE A 221 16.34 34.64 21.83
N GLU A 222 17.00 34.82 20.70
CA GLU A 222 16.47 35.57 19.57
C GLU A 222 15.08 35.05 19.25
N ASP A 223 14.14 35.98 19.26
CA ASP A 223 12.74 35.83 18.90
C ASP A 223 12.70 35.62 17.37
N ASP A 224 13.04 34.40 16.94
CA ASP A 224 12.95 34.00 15.53
C ASP A 224 11.47 33.82 15.17
N ASP A 225 10.90 34.87 14.56
CA ASP A 225 9.78 34.86 13.62
C ASP A 225 8.77 33.71 13.79
N VAL A 226 7.96 33.79 14.86
CA VAL A 226 6.75 32.97 14.99
C VAL A 226 5.73 33.48 13.97
N ASP A 227 5.64 32.78 12.83
CA ASP A 227 4.59 33.02 11.83
C ASP A 227 3.19 33.00 12.49
N PRO A 228 2.36 34.04 12.29
CA PRO A 228 1.09 34.23 12.98
C PRO A 228 0.15 33.02 12.95
N HIS A 229 0.18 32.24 11.86
CA HIS A 229 -0.82 31.19 11.61
C HIS A 229 -0.69 29.97 12.53
N ALA A 230 0.49 29.72 13.11
CA ALA A 230 0.67 28.57 13.99
C ALA A 230 0.33 28.85 15.47
N GLU A 231 0.60 30.07 15.93
CA GLU A 231 0.06 30.55 17.21
C GLU A 231 -1.48 30.65 17.09
N GLU A 232 -2.02 31.00 15.92
CA GLU A 232 -3.47 31.07 15.67
C GLU A 232 -4.20 29.76 15.95
N VAL A 233 -3.78 28.62 15.38
CA VAL A 233 -4.43 27.31 15.66
C VAL A 233 -4.36 26.96 17.15
N VAL A 234 -3.24 27.25 17.82
CA VAL A 234 -3.08 27.03 19.27
C VAL A 234 -4.03 27.92 20.06
N GLN A 235 -4.16 29.19 19.69
CA GLN A 235 -5.11 30.11 20.33
C GLN A 235 -6.56 29.72 20.05
N GLU A 236 -6.87 29.27 18.84
CA GLU A 236 -8.20 28.78 18.46
C GLU A 236 -8.58 27.55 19.30
N ILE A 237 -7.68 26.57 19.48
CA ILE A 237 -7.91 25.43 20.38
C ILE A 237 -8.20 25.90 21.81
N LEU A 238 -7.44 26.88 22.31
CA LEU A 238 -7.63 27.41 23.66
C LEU A 238 -8.94 28.21 23.83
N ALA A 239 -9.48 28.76 22.73
CA ALA A 239 -10.66 29.61 22.71
C ALA A 239 -11.97 28.87 22.44
N LYS A 240 -11.94 27.61 22.00
CA LYS A 240 -13.16 26.82 21.73
C LYS A 240 -13.85 26.39 23.02
N ASP A 241 -15.18 26.50 23.01
CA ASP A 241 -16.04 26.00 24.09
C ASP A 241 -16.16 24.48 24.04
N LEU A 242 -16.44 23.89 25.21
CA LEU A 242 -16.60 22.44 25.37
C LEU A 242 -17.83 21.94 24.60
N THR A 243 -17.62 20.94 23.74
CA THR A 243 -18.69 20.14 23.13
C THR A 243 -18.56 18.68 23.56
N ASP A 244 -19.61 17.88 23.36
CA ASP A 244 -19.60 16.44 23.65
C ASP A 244 -18.69 15.62 22.68
N ILE A 245 -18.02 16.28 21.72
CA ILE A 245 -17.21 15.60 20.71
C ILE A 245 -15.82 15.29 21.27
N ARG A 246 -15.52 14.01 21.48
CA ARG A 246 -14.18 13.52 21.84
C ARG A 246 -13.45 13.01 20.60
N LEU A 247 -12.14 13.24 20.49
CA LEU A 247 -11.37 12.69 19.35
C LEU A 247 -11.07 11.21 19.56
N LYS A 248 -10.75 10.82 20.80
CA LYS A 248 -10.66 9.40 21.20
C LYS A 248 -11.92 8.67 20.75
N GLY A 249 -11.76 7.64 19.94
CA GLY A 249 -12.88 6.87 19.42
C GLY A 249 -12.58 6.13 18.11
N HIS A 250 -13.64 5.73 17.43
CA HIS A 250 -13.57 5.02 16.16
C HIS A 250 -13.79 5.98 14.99
N TRP A 251 -12.76 6.13 14.15
CA TRP A 251 -12.78 6.94 12.95
C TRP A 251 -12.79 6.07 11.69
N LEU A 252 -13.49 6.55 10.67
CA LEU A 252 -13.49 5.97 9.34
C LEU A 252 -12.88 6.96 8.35
N TYR A 253 -11.97 6.45 7.52
CA TYR A 253 -11.47 7.16 6.34
C TYR A 253 -12.18 6.58 5.12
N VAL A 254 -13.22 7.28 4.67
CA VAL A 254 -14.10 6.81 3.59
C VAL A 254 -13.62 7.35 2.26
N ILE A 255 -13.33 6.45 1.33
CA ILE A 255 -12.91 6.72 -0.03
C ILE A 255 -14.04 6.23 -0.96
N ASP A 256 -14.67 7.14 -1.68
CA ASP A 256 -15.62 6.78 -2.73
C ASP A 256 -14.83 6.50 -4.00
N SER A 257 -14.78 5.29 -4.55
CA SER A 257 -14.04 5.07 -5.80
C SER A 257 -14.87 5.50 -7.01
N GLY A 258 -14.27 6.21 -7.96
CA GLY A 258 -14.89 6.44 -9.27
C GLY A 258 -15.28 5.12 -9.96
N GLY A 259 -16.35 5.11 -10.75
CA GLY A 259 -16.87 3.87 -11.36
C GLY A 259 -16.18 3.43 -12.67
N GLN A 260 -15.40 4.30 -13.31
CA GLN A 260 -14.87 4.05 -14.66
C GLN A 260 -13.76 2.98 -14.61
N PRO A 261 -13.67 2.01 -15.56
CA PRO A 261 -12.76 0.85 -15.41
C PRO A 261 -11.29 1.25 -15.45
N ALA A 262 -10.92 2.12 -16.39
CA ALA A 262 -9.55 2.61 -16.50
C ALA A 262 -9.11 3.34 -15.22
N TYR A 263 -10.03 4.03 -14.56
CA TYR A 263 -9.75 4.64 -13.27
C TYR A 263 -9.70 3.64 -12.13
N GLN A 264 -10.61 2.69 -12.14
CA GLN A 264 -10.65 1.56 -11.21
C GLN A 264 -9.34 0.77 -11.23
N GLU A 265 -8.65 0.69 -12.38
CA GLU A 265 -7.32 0.11 -12.51
C GLU A 265 -6.19 1.01 -11.96
N LEU A 266 -6.34 2.33 -12.00
CA LEU A 266 -5.38 3.28 -11.43
C LEU A 266 -5.53 3.48 -9.92
N LEU A 267 -6.75 3.30 -9.41
CA LEU A 267 -7.13 3.56 -8.02
C LEU A 267 -6.19 2.92 -6.99
N PRO A 268 -5.74 1.65 -7.14
CA PRO A 268 -4.85 1.01 -6.17
C PRO A 268 -3.52 1.76 -5.94
N LEU A 269 -3.04 2.57 -6.89
CA LEU A 269 -1.84 3.41 -6.72
C LEU A 269 -2.07 4.58 -5.74
N PHE A 270 -3.30 5.06 -5.65
CA PHE A 270 -3.64 6.26 -4.88
C PHE A 270 -4.38 5.93 -3.57
N THR A 271 -5.06 4.79 -3.53
CA THR A 271 -5.78 4.31 -2.36
C THR A 271 -4.98 3.15 -1.76
N ARG A 272 -4.14 3.43 -0.76
CA ARG A 272 -3.42 2.36 -0.05
C ARG A 272 -4.44 1.48 0.72
N ALA A 273 -4.07 0.22 0.95
CA ALA A 273 -4.89 -0.88 1.45
C ALA A 273 -6.09 -0.47 2.34
N ALA A 274 -7.30 -0.47 1.75
CA ALA A 274 -8.52 -0.32 2.51
C ALA A 274 -8.84 -1.61 3.28
N SER A 275 -9.26 -1.43 4.52
CA SER A 275 -9.50 -2.54 5.43
C SER A 275 -10.97 -2.97 5.46
N LEU A 276 -11.91 -2.11 5.08
CA LEU A 276 -13.32 -2.42 4.86
C LEU A 276 -13.75 -2.04 3.45
N ASN A 277 -14.32 -2.99 2.71
CA ASN A 277 -14.78 -2.79 1.34
C ASN A 277 -16.31 -2.85 1.32
N ILE A 278 -16.97 -1.75 0.98
CA ILE A 278 -18.42 -1.69 0.76
C ILE A 278 -18.66 -1.77 -0.74
N ILE A 279 -19.12 -2.94 -1.21
CA ILE A 279 -19.32 -3.23 -2.63
C ILE A 279 -20.80 -3.03 -2.96
N THR A 280 -21.12 -2.03 -3.79
CA THR A 280 -22.47 -1.72 -4.23
C THR A 280 -22.83 -2.49 -5.50
N LEU A 281 -23.99 -3.14 -5.48
CA LEU A 281 -24.58 -3.86 -6.61
C LEU A 281 -25.96 -3.25 -6.91
N ASP A 282 -26.22 -2.85 -8.15
CA ASP A 282 -27.53 -2.43 -8.62
C ASP A 282 -28.42 -3.66 -8.79
N LEU A 283 -29.39 -3.84 -7.87
CA LEU A 283 -30.31 -4.98 -7.89
C LEU A 283 -31.25 -4.96 -9.10
N SER A 284 -31.47 -3.80 -9.72
CA SER A 284 -32.34 -3.65 -10.89
C SER A 284 -31.69 -4.14 -12.20
N LYS A 285 -30.41 -4.50 -12.16
CA LYS A 285 -29.62 -4.98 -13.29
C LYS A 285 -29.07 -6.38 -13.00
N PRO A 286 -29.05 -7.32 -13.97
CA PRO A 286 -28.41 -8.61 -13.76
C PRO A 286 -26.92 -8.51 -13.41
N LEU A 287 -26.37 -9.56 -12.79
CA LEU A 287 -24.96 -9.64 -12.40
C LEU A 287 -24.00 -9.70 -13.59
N ASP A 288 -24.41 -10.42 -14.64
CA ASP A 288 -23.58 -10.78 -15.80
C ASP A 288 -23.84 -9.90 -17.03
N ASP A 289 -24.78 -8.96 -16.95
CA ASP A 289 -25.07 -8.05 -18.06
C ASP A 289 -23.90 -7.09 -18.26
N GLU A 290 -23.48 -6.95 -19.52
CA GLU A 290 -22.55 -5.90 -19.89
C GLU A 290 -23.22 -4.54 -19.72
N LEU A 291 -22.72 -3.73 -18.79
CA LEU A 291 -23.24 -2.39 -18.55
C LEU A 291 -22.57 -1.38 -19.47
N ASP A 292 -23.39 -0.58 -20.16
CA ASP A 292 -22.92 0.59 -20.89
C ASP A 292 -22.51 1.66 -19.88
N MET A 293 -21.22 1.93 -19.86
CA MET A 293 -20.63 2.83 -18.87
C MET A 293 -20.75 4.27 -19.34
N MET A 294 -21.26 5.14 -18.46
CA MET A 294 -21.44 6.56 -18.75
C MET A 294 -20.46 7.42 -17.96
N TYR A 295 -19.75 8.28 -18.68
CA TYR A 295 -19.09 9.47 -18.16
C TYR A 295 -20.14 10.57 -18.02
N ARG A 296 -19.99 11.50 -17.10
CA ARG A 296 -20.90 12.63 -16.95
C ARG A 296 -20.08 13.83 -16.52
N ALA A 297 -20.29 14.92 -17.22
CA ALA A 297 -19.63 16.19 -17.00
C ALA A 297 -20.62 17.31 -17.31
N ASN A 298 -20.59 18.37 -16.49
CA ASN A 298 -21.50 19.51 -16.55
C ASN A 298 -22.98 19.11 -16.68
N GLY A 299 -23.40 18.12 -15.90
CA GLY A 299 -24.76 17.60 -15.81
C GLY A 299 -25.15 16.60 -16.91
N LYS A 300 -24.32 16.40 -17.94
CA LYS A 300 -24.63 15.59 -19.13
C LYS A 300 -23.93 14.24 -19.12
N TYR A 301 -24.56 13.20 -19.65
CA TYR A 301 -24.00 11.84 -19.75
C TYR A 301 -23.41 11.57 -21.14
N PHE A 302 -22.27 10.90 -21.18
CA PHE A 302 -21.49 10.56 -22.36
C PHE A 302 -21.03 9.08 -22.30
N PRO A 303 -21.18 8.28 -23.37
CA PRO A 303 -20.80 6.88 -23.35
C PRO A 303 -19.28 6.69 -23.32
N CYS A 304 -18.78 5.83 -22.43
CA CYS A 304 -17.34 5.51 -22.33
C CYS A 304 -16.87 4.44 -23.33
N HIS A 305 -17.80 3.80 -24.06
CA HIS A 305 -17.59 2.65 -24.96
C HIS A 305 -16.83 1.44 -24.35
N SER A 306 -16.56 1.45 -23.04
CA SER A 306 -16.10 0.31 -22.26
C SER A 306 -17.29 -0.40 -21.65
N LYS A 307 -17.20 -1.73 -21.56
CA LYS A 307 -18.24 -2.57 -20.95
C LYS A 307 -17.63 -3.43 -19.85
N SER A 308 -18.35 -3.57 -18.75
CA SER A 308 -18.03 -4.45 -17.63
C SER A 308 -19.32 -4.97 -17.02
N THR A 309 -19.25 -6.11 -16.34
CA THR A 309 -20.38 -6.66 -15.58
C THR A 309 -20.23 -6.30 -14.10
N GLN A 310 -21.33 -6.38 -13.35
CA GLN A 310 -21.29 -6.19 -11.89
C GLN A 310 -20.48 -7.30 -11.22
N LEU A 311 -20.62 -8.54 -11.72
CA LEU A 311 -19.89 -9.69 -11.20
C LEU A 311 -18.37 -9.55 -11.39
N ALA A 312 -17.93 -9.04 -12.54
CA ALA A 312 -16.50 -8.80 -12.80
C ALA A 312 -15.94 -7.74 -11.82
N SER A 313 -16.67 -6.64 -11.63
CA SER A 313 -16.29 -5.58 -10.68
C SER A 313 -16.23 -6.10 -9.24
N PHE A 314 -17.24 -6.89 -8.82
CA PHE A 314 -17.27 -7.55 -7.51
C PHE A 314 -16.06 -8.47 -7.30
N LYS A 315 -15.78 -9.37 -8.25
CA LYS A 315 -14.66 -10.33 -8.15
C LYS A 315 -13.31 -9.61 -8.10
N SER A 316 -13.16 -8.57 -8.89
CA SER A 316 -11.96 -7.72 -8.92
C SER A 316 -11.73 -7.05 -7.56
N ALA A 317 -12.75 -6.37 -7.02
CA ALA A 317 -12.71 -5.73 -5.71
C ALA A 317 -12.32 -6.70 -4.58
N VAL A 318 -12.96 -7.87 -4.56
CA VAL A 318 -12.69 -8.92 -3.56
C VAL A 318 -11.25 -9.43 -3.67
N SER A 319 -10.75 -9.63 -4.89
CA SER A 319 -9.38 -10.08 -5.09
C SER A 319 -8.37 -9.06 -4.61
N THR A 320 -8.49 -7.80 -5.03
CA THR A 320 -7.57 -6.73 -4.60
C THR A 320 -7.48 -6.66 -3.08
N ALA A 321 -8.63 -6.67 -2.40
CA ALA A 321 -8.70 -6.66 -0.94
C ALA A 321 -8.12 -7.90 -0.25
N ALA A 322 -8.22 -9.08 -0.88
CA ALA A 322 -7.66 -10.33 -0.37
C ALA A 322 -6.13 -10.33 -0.42
N ASN A 323 -5.58 -9.53 -1.32
CA ASN A 323 -4.15 -9.47 -1.58
C ASN A 323 -3.47 -8.30 -0.88
N PHE A 324 -4.17 -7.32 -0.32
CA PHE A 324 -3.50 -6.23 0.39
C PHE A 324 -2.76 -6.70 1.64
N LYS A 325 -1.53 -6.20 1.82
CA LYS A 325 -0.80 -6.29 3.08
C LYS A 325 -1.46 -5.40 4.12
N SER A 326 -1.24 -5.73 5.38
CA SER A 326 -1.56 -4.80 6.45
C SER A 326 -0.71 -3.54 6.33
N LEU A 327 -1.28 -2.41 6.77
CA LEU A 327 -0.56 -1.15 6.82
C LEU A 327 0.65 -1.27 7.74
N ASP A 328 1.80 -0.83 7.24
CA ASP A 328 3.04 -0.73 8.00
C ASP A 328 3.29 0.74 8.34
N ILE A 329 2.59 1.21 9.38
CA ILE A 329 2.71 2.58 9.91
C ILE A 329 3.34 2.48 11.31
N SER A 330 4.39 3.26 11.55
CA SER A 330 5.17 3.25 12.81
C SER A 330 4.33 3.45 14.08
N CYS A 331 3.24 4.21 13.99
CA CYS A 331 2.37 4.52 15.12
C CYS A 331 1.24 3.50 15.36
N ILE A 332 1.18 2.40 14.60
CA ILE A 332 0.23 1.31 14.84
C ILE A 332 0.58 0.59 16.15
N THR A 333 -0.35 0.63 17.11
CA THR A 333 -0.26 -0.13 18.35
C THR A 333 -0.94 -1.50 18.23
N LYS A 334 -1.94 -1.60 17.34
CA LYS A 334 -2.64 -2.84 17.04
C LYS A 334 -2.99 -2.92 15.55
N PRO A 335 -2.38 -3.86 14.79
CA PRO A 335 -2.74 -4.05 13.39
C PRO A 335 -4.15 -4.63 13.27
N HIS A 336 -4.76 -4.43 12.11
CA HIS A 336 -6.02 -5.09 11.76
C HIS A 336 -5.76 -6.58 11.53
N ARG A 337 -6.80 -7.41 11.59
CA ARG A 337 -6.65 -8.85 11.36
C ARG A 337 -6.67 -9.20 9.88
N HIS A 338 -7.67 -8.68 9.16
CA HIS A 338 -7.84 -8.89 7.73
C HIS A 338 -8.86 -7.93 7.15
N SER A 339 -8.79 -7.72 5.83
CA SER A 339 -9.80 -7.00 5.07
C SER A 339 -11.19 -7.62 5.23
N MET A 340 -12.20 -6.77 5.39
CA MET A 340 -13.62 -7.12 5.49
C MET A 340 -14.40 -6.61 4.28
N HIS A 341 -15.53 -7.26 3.99
CA HIS A 341 -16.43 -6.98 2.87
C HIS A 341 -17.87 -6.82 3.35
N LEU A 342 -18.57 -5.81 2.84
CA LEU A 342 -20.01 -5.66 2.96
C LEU A 342 -20.60 -5.49 1.57
N VAL A 343 -21.66 -6.24 1.26
CA VAL A 343 -22.34 -6.14 -0.04
C VAL A 343 -23.62 -5.34 0.14
N LEU A 344 -23.73 -4.23 -0.57
CA LEU A 344 -24.88 -3.34 -0.52
C LEU A 344 -25.67 -3.43 -1.83
N GLY A 345 -26.88 -3.97 -1.77
CA GLY A 345 -27.78 -4.04 -2.91
C GLY A 345 -28.58 -2.74 -3.03
N THR A 346 -28.26 -1.89 -4.00
CA THR A 346 -28.94 -0.61 -4.22
C THR A 346 -30.14 -0.78 -5.16
N HIS A 347 -30.95 0.28 -5.28
CA HIS A 347 -32.20 0.28 -6.07
C HIS A 347 -33.20 -0.78 -5.61
N TYR A 348 -33.26 -1.02 -4.29
CA TYR A 348 -34.19 -1.99 -3.73
C TYR A 348 -35.66 -1.64 -4.02
N ASP A 349 -35.97 -0.34 -4.16
CA ASP A 349 -37.27 0.19 -4.59
C ASP A 349 -37.73 -0.32 -5.98
N LYS A 350 -36.80 -0.82 -6.81
CA LYS A 350 -37.09 -1.29 -8.18
C LYS A 350 -37.23 -2.81 -8.28
N VAL A 351 -37.06 -3.53 -7.19
CA VAL A 351 -37.08 -5.00 -7.17
C VAL A 351 -38.01 -5.52 -6.09
N ASP A 352 -38.57 -6.69 -6.33
CA ASP A 352 -39.32 -7.42 -5.31
C ASP A 352 -38.42 -8.43 -4.59
N GLU A 353 -38.97 -9.07 -3.57
CA GLU A 353 -38.27 -10.07 -2.76
C GLU A 353 -37.88 -11.32 -3.58
N ALA A 354 -38.62 -11.66 -4.64
CA ALA A 354 -38.30 -12.79 -5.49
C ALA A 354 -37.05 -12.52 -6.35
N VAL A 355 -36.94 -11.29 -6.89
CA VAL A 355 -35.76 -10.83 -7.61
C VAL A 355 -34.54 -10.77 -6.68
N LEU A 356 -34.68 -10.23 -5.46
CA LEU A 356 -33.59 -10.21 -4.47
C LEU A 356 -33.10 -11.63 -4.14
N ASN A 357 -34.02 -12.55 -3.85
CA ASN A 357 -33.66 -13.95 -3.53
C ASN A 357 -32.93 -14.63 -4.69
N LYS A 358 -33.38 -14.41 -5.93
CA LYS A 358 -32.68 -14.92 -7.11
C LYS A 358 -31.28 -14.32 -7.22
N PHE A 359 -31.15 -13.01 -7.00
CA PHE A 359 -29.87 -12.30 -7.03
C PHE A 359 -28.89 -12.84 -5.97
N GLU A 360 -29.36 -13.10 -4.75
CA GLU A 360 -28.55 -13.71 -3.69
C GLU A 360 -28.07 -15.12 -4.07
N VAL A 361 -28.93 -15.94 -4.69
CA VAL A 361 -28.57 -17.27 -5.19
C VAL A 361 -27.54 -17.20 -6.31
N ASP A 362 -27.73 -16.31 -7.28
CA ASP A 362 -26.84 -16.12 -8.43
C ASP A 362 -25.46 -15.63 -7.96
N LEU A 363 -25.42 -14.67 -7.03
CA LEU A 363 -24.17 -14.18 -6.44
C LEU A 363 -23.45 -15.29 -5.65
N ASN A 364 -24.16 -15.98 -4.74
CA ASN A 364 -23.58 -17.06 -3.93
C ASN A 364 -23.01 -18.19 -4.80
N THR A 365 -23.71 -18.55 -5.88
CA THR A 365 -23.26 -19.55 -6.85
C THR A 365 -21.98 -19.09 -7.54
N SER A 366 -21.98 -17.84 -8.02
CA SER A 366 -20.87 -17.23 -8.75
C SER A 366 -19.60 -17.03 -7.93
N ILE A 367 -19.73 -16.95 -6.60
CA ILE A 367 -18.62 -16.77 -5.66
C ILE A 367 -18.35 -18.01 -4.80
N SER A 368 -18.95 -19.16 -5.14
CA SER A 368 -18.81 -20.42 -4.40
C SER A 368 -17.35 -20.82 -4.16
N SER A 369 -16.46 -20.57 -5.13
CA SER A 369 -15.01 -20.82 -5.01
C SER A 369 -14.31 -19.94 -3.97
N LEU A 370 -14.89 -18.77 -3.65
CA LEU A 370 -14.39 -17.77 -2.68
C LEU A 370 -15.04 -17.92 -1.29
N GLN A 371 -16.04 -18.80 -1.11
CA GLN A 371 -16.70 -18.99 0.19
C GLN A 371 -15.73 -19.31 1.35
N PRO A 372 -14.65 -20.11 1.16
CA PRO A 372 -13.65 -20.31 2.22
C PRO A 372 -12.92 -19.03 2.63
N TYR A 373 -12.71 -18.10 1.70
CA TYR A 373 -12.16 -16.76 1.97
C TYR A 373 -13.17 -15.91 2.76
N PHE A 374 -14.44 -15.92 2.35
CA PHE A 374 -15.47 -15.10 2.98
C PHE A 374 -15.88 -15.51 4.38
N LYS A 375 -15.59 -16.74 4.84
CA LYS A 375 -16.10 -17.30 6.12
C LYS A 375 -16.04 -16.32 7.30
N ASN A 376 -14.96 -15.56 7.43
CA ASN A 376 -14.78 -14.53 8.47
C ASN A 376 -14.52 -13.13 7.90
N ARG A 377 -14.66 -12.94 6.58
CA ARG A 377 -14.29 -11.71 5.89
C ARG A 377 -15.47 -10.99 5.25
N ILE A 378 -16.68 -11.57 5.31
CA ILE A 378 -17.91 -10.93 4.81
C ILE A 378 -18.85 -10.62 5.97
N ILE A 379 -19.36 -9.40 6.00
CA ILE A 379 -20.41 -8.97 6.92
C ILE A 379 -21.72 -9.48 6.35
N LYS A 380 -22.40 -10.34 7.09
CA LYS A 380 -23.68 -10.94 6.71
C LYS A 380 -24.85 -10.11 7.24
N ARG A 381 -25.94 -10.06 6.48
CA ARG A 381 -27.22 -9.47 6.93
C ARG A 381 -27.93 -10.42 7.89
N LEU A 382 -28.06 -11.67 7.47
CA LEU A 382 -28.70 -12.78 8.17
C LEU A 382 -27.96 -14.08 7.84
N GLU A 383 -28.29 -15.19 8.50
CA GLU A 383 -27.73 -16.49 8.14
C GLU A 383 -28.09 -16.82 6.69
N GLY A 384 -27.08 -17.09 5.85
CA GLY A 384 -27.24 -17.37 4.42
C GLY A 384 -27.38 -16.15 3.49
N SER A 385 -27.58 -14.93 4.02
CA SER A 385 -27.76 -13.72 3.22
C SER A 385 -26.62 -12.72 3.43
N ILE A 386 -25.94 -12.36 2.34
CA ILE A 386 -24.77 -11.46 2.34
C ILE A 386 -25.08 -10.06 1.80
N ILE A 387 -26.23 -9.86 1.17
CA ILE A 387 -26.63 -8.58 0.56
C ILE A 387 -27.42 -7.76 1.58
N PHE A 388 -27.10 -6.48 1.72
CA PHE A 388 -27.91 -5.50 2.43
C PHE A 388 -28.72 -4.69 1.40
N PRO A 389 -30.01 -5.01 1.17
CA PRO A 389 -30.85 -4.27 0.24
C PRO A 389 -31.20 -2.91 0.82
N VAL A 390 -31.01 -1.85 0.03
CA VAL A 390 -31.26 -0.47 0.44
C VAL A 390 -31.84 0.36 -0.69
N THR A 391 -32.76 1.25 -0.32
CA THR A 391 -33.21 2.35 -1.17
C THR A 391 -32.38 3.58 -0.81
N THR A 392 -31.34 3.89 -1.59
CA THR A 392 -30.40 4.98 -1.29
C THR A 392 -30.99 6.36 -1.48
N ILE A 393 -32.15 6.49 -2.13
CA ILE A 393 -32.89 7.74 -2.33
C ILE A 393 -34.34 7.48 -1.88
N ALA A 394 -34.52 7.08 -0.62
CA ALA A 394 -35.85 6.85 -0.06
C ALA A 394 -36.60 8.19 0.13
N GLU A 395 -37.91 8.19 -0.16
CA GLU A 395 -38.76 9.39 -0.04
C GLU A 395 -38.94 9.84 1.41
N SER A 396 -38.96 8.89 2.36
CA SER A 396 -39.13 9.18 3.78
C SER A 396 -37.80 9.14 4.55
N LYS A 397 -37.63 10.10 5.47
CA LYS A 397 -36.45 10.15 6.36
C LYS A 397 -36.41 8.95 7.31
N GLU A 398 -37.57 8.44 7.73
CA GLU A 398 -37.68 7.28 8.61
C GLU A 398 -37.18 6.00 7.94
N GLU A 399 -37.56 5.77 6.68
CA GLU A 399 -37.09 4.61 5.92
C GLU A 399 -35.59 4.71 5.64
N ARG A 400 -35.10 5.89 5.22
CA ARG A 400 -33.67 6.16 5.05
C ARG A 400 -32.89 5.86 6.34
N ALA A 401 -33.42 6.29 7.49
CA ALA A 401 -32.82 6.03 8.79
C ALA A 401 -32.81 4.55 9.19
N LYS A 402 -33.83 3.77 8.77
CA LYS A 402 -33.87 2.32 8.97
C LYS A 402 -32.73 1.61 8.23
N TYR A 403 -32.56 1.89 6.93
CA TYR A 403 -31.46 1.29 6.15
C TYR A 403 -30.09 1.66 6.72
N ARG A 404 -29.87 2.95 7.01
CA ARG A 404 -28.63 3.41 7.66
C ARG A 404 -28.35 2.65 8.95
N ARG A 405 -29.33 2.61 9.86
CA ARG A 405 -29.17 1.99 11.18
C ARG A 405 -28.84 0.50 11.04
N GLN A 406 -29.47 -0.21 10.11
CA GLN A 406 -29.16 -1.62 9.86
C GLN A 406 -27.71 -1.83 9.39
N VAL A 407 -27.26 -1.06 8.39
CA VAL A 407 -25.93 -1.23 7.81
C VAL A 407 -24.83 -0.79 8.78
N CYS A 408 -24.93 0.41 9.38
CA CYS A 408 -23.94 0.90 10.35
C CYS A 408 -23.80 -0.03 11.56
N GLN A 409 -24.92 -0.58 12.07
CA GLN A 409 -24.87 -1.55 13.17
C GLN A 409 -24.19 -2.87 12.78
N ALA A 410 -24.38 -3.35 11.55
CA ALA A 410 -23.72 -4.56 11.07
C ALA A 410 -22.21 -4.33 10.92
N ILE A 411 -21.79 -3.18 10.38
CA ILE A 411 -20.37 -2.78 10.30
C ILE A 411 -19.77 -2.69 11.70
N TRP A 412 -20.45 -2.05 12.65
CA TRP A 412 -19.96 -1.94 14.02
C TRP A 412 -19.76 -3.31 14.70
N LYS A 413 -20.75 -4.19 14.58
CA LYS A 413 -20.73 -5.50 15.27
C LYS A 413 -19.74 -6.49 14.65
N SER A 414 -19.60 -6.48 13.33
CA SER A 414 -18.90 -7.54 12.59
C SER A 414 -17.69 -7.05 11.79
N GLY A 415 -17.47 -5.74 11.69
CA GLY A 415 -16.39 -5.12 10.91
C GLY A 415 -15.16 -4.72 11.72
N SER A 416 -15.14 -4.93 13.04
CA SER A 416 -14.03 -4.51 13.90
C SER A 416 -12.68 -5.12 13.53
N ASP A 417 -12.67 -6.32 12.92
CA ASP A 417 -11.45 -6.98 12.42
C ASP A 417 -10.75 -6.20 11.28
N ALA A 418 -11.45 -5.26 10.63
CA ALA A 418 -10.90 -4.30 9.67
C ALA A 418 -10.23 -3.08 10.32
N SER A 419 -10.29 -2.92 11.63
CA SER A 419 -9.80 -1.69 12.28
C SER A 419 -8.38 -1.84 12.78
N VAL A 420 -7.59 -0.78 12.66
CA VAL A 420 -6.27 -0.64 13.29
C VAL A 420 -6.38 0.29 14.49
N THR A 421 -5.59 0.08 15.52
CA THR A 421 -5.42 1.08 16.58
C THR A 421 -4.07 1.77 16.39
N ILE A 422 -4.10 3.10 16.40
CA ILE A 422 -2.95 3.96 16.12
C ILE A 422 -2.83 5.00 17.22
N LYS A 423 -1.61 5.29 17.66
CA LYS A 423 -1.31 6.34 18.63
C LYS A 423 -0.66 7.53 17.94
N ILE A 424 -1.45 8.55 17.62
CA ILE A 424 -1.04 9.69 16.80
C ILE A 424 -0.56 10.85 17.69
N PRO A 425 0.63 11.42 17.46
CA PRO A 425 1.09 12.61 18.17
C PRO A 425 0.17 13.82 17.94
N ILE A 426 -0.10 14.61 18.99
CA ILE A 426 -0.97 15.81 18.88
C ILE A 426 -0.44 16.82 17.86
N GLN A 427 0.89 16.96 17.80
CA GLN A 427 1.55 17.85 16.85
C GLN A 427 1.11 17.60 15.41
N TRP A 428 0.80 16.35 15.04
CA TRP A 428 0.39 16.02 13.68
C TRP A 428 -1.00 16.60 13.35
N PHE A 429 -1.93 16.65 14.30
CA PHE A 429 -3.23 17.28 14.10
C PHE A 429 -3.10 18.80 13.99
N ALA A 430 -2.35 19.43 14.90
CA ALA A 430 -2.10 20.87 14.85
C ALA A 430 -1.38 21.27 13.54
N PHE A 431 -0.42 20.45 13.11
CA PHE A 431 0.25 20.59 11.84
C PHE A 431 -0.73 20.48 10.66
N GLU A 432 -1.57 19.44 10.59
CA GLU A 432 -2.60 19.28 9.55
C GLU A 432 -3.52 20.50 9.48
N LEU A 433 -4.00 20.97 10.63
CA LEU A 433 -4.89 22.12 10.75
C LEU A 433 -4.25 23.44 10.32
N SER A 434 -2.91 23.52 10.34
CA SER A 434 -2.17 24.72 9.92
C SER A 434 -1.85 24.74 8.44
N LEU A 435 -2.17 23.66 7.72
CA LEU A 435 -1.98 23.62 6.28
C LEU A 435 -3.06 24.48 5.58
N PRO A 436 -2.69 25.24 4.54
CA PRO A 436 -3.60 26.13 3.84
C PRO A 436 -4.65 25.35 3.06
N GLU A 437 -5.93 25.60 3.33
CA GLU A 437 -7.04 24.89 2.66
C GLU A 437 -7.17 25.21 1.16
N LYS A 438 -6.76 26.42 0.74
CA LYS A 438 -6.91 26.90 -0.63
C LYS A 438 -5.79 26.46 -1.57
N LYS A 439 -4.70 25.90 -1.05
CA LYS A 439 -3.58 25.41 -1.87
C LYS A 439 -3.69 23.90 -2.01
N SER A 440 -3.55 23.39 -3.23
CA SER A 440 -3.51 21.94 -3.49
C SER A 440 -2.09 21.37 -3.35
N ILE A 441 -1.07 22.23 -3.44
CA ILE A 441 0.35 21.85 -3.48
C ILE A 441 1.15 22.81 -2.60
N LEU A 442 2.16 22.27 -1.92
CA LEU A 442 3.16 23.04 -1.18
C LEU A 442 4.56 22.51 -1.43
N SER A 443 5.56 23.37 -1.23
CA SER A 443 6.93 22.91 -1.13
C SER A 443 7.20 22.19 0.20
N PHE A 444 8.14 21.23 0.22
CA PHE A 444 8.56 20.60 1.47
C PHE A 444 9.13 21.63 2.45
N LYS A 445 9.84 22.65 1.95
CA LYS A 445 10.37 23.75 2.77
C LYS A 445 9.27 24.51 3.52
N GLU A 446 8.17 24.85 2.86
CA GLU A 446 7.00 25.49 3.50
C GLU A 446 6.40 24.58 4.57
N VAL A 447 6.18 23.31 4.21
CA VAL A 447 5.60 22.30 5.10
C VAL A 447 6.46 22.07 6.34
N ALA A 448 7.78 21.91 6.18
CA ALA A 448 8.73 21.78 7.28
C ALA A 448 8.77 23.05 8.14
N SER A 449 8.59 24.24 7.55
CA SER A 449 8.46 25.48 8.30
C SER A 449 7.22 25.49 9.20
N ILE A 450 6.09 25.00 8.70
CA ILE A 450 4.86 24.85 9.51
C ILE A 450 5.09 23.84 10.64
N GLY A 451 5.70 22.68 10.35
CA GLY A 451 6.03 21.67 11.36
C GLY A 451 6.94 22.20 12.48
N ARG A 452 7.98 22.97 12.15
CA ARG A 452 8.91 23.57 13.13
C ARG A 452 8.21 24.44 14.17
N LYS A 453 7.13 25.14 13.79
CA LYS A 453 6.34 25.98 14.71
C LYS A 453 5.69 25.16 15.82
N TYR A 454 5.47 23.87 15.59
CA TYR A 454 4.95 22.92 16.56
C TYR A 454 6.04 22.11 17.27
N GLY A 455 7.32 22.43 17.04
CA GLY A 455 8.45 21.70 17.60
C GLY A 455 8.73 20.38 16.90
N MET A 456 8.18 20.17 15.69
CA MET A 456 8.48 19.00 14.86
C MET A 456 9.79 19.22 14.11
N LYS A 457 10.67 18.22 14.12
CA LYS A 457 11.85 18.17 13.24
C LYS A 457 11.41 17.80 11.82
N GLU A 458 12.35 17.90 10.88
CA GLU A 458 12.06 17.50 9.50
C GLU A 458 11.70 16.03 9.40
N GLU A 459 12.34 15.16 10.19
CA GLU A 459 12.02 13.74 10.27
C GLU A 459 10.59 13.51 10.78
N ASP A 460 10.19 14.19 11.86
CA ASP A 460 8.84 14.10 12.41
C ASP A 460 7.79 14.60 11.39
N THR A 461 8.14 15.63 10.61
CA THR A 461 7.30 16.16 9.53
C THR A 461 7.15 15.15 8.39
N LYS A 462 8.24 14.49 7.98
CA LYS A 462 8.21 13.43 6.97
C LYS A 462 7.37 12.25 7.43
N GLU A 463 7.47 11.88 8.71
CA GLU A 463 6.67 10.80 9.29
C GLU A 463 5.17 11.15 9.30
N ALA A 464 4.81 12.38 9.66
CA ALA A 464 3.43 12.86 9.59
C ALA A 464 2.89 12.85 8.15
N LEU A 465 3.68 13.33 7.18
CA LEU A 465 3.32 13.31 5.76
C LEU A 465 3.17 11.88 5.23
N GLN A 466 4.06 10.97 5.64
CA GLN A 466 3.97 9.56 5.29
C GLN A 466 2.68 8.95 5.84
N TYR A 467 2.32 9.26 7.09
CA TYR A 467 1.03 8.85 7.66
C TYR A 467 -0.16 9.38 6.84
N PHE A 468 -0.20 10.68 6.52
CA PHE A 468 -1.28 11.25 5.72
C PHE A 468 -1.35 10.67 4.31
N HIS A 469 -0.20 10.35 3.73
CA HIS A 469 -0.12 9.61 2.47
C HIS A 469 -0.70 8.20 2.62
N ASP A 470 -0.31 7.49 3.67
CA ASP A 470 -0.74 6.13 3.92
C ASP A 470 -2.25 6.06 4.13
N VAL A 471 -2.88 6.99 4.86
CA VAL A 471 -4.34 7.02 5.06
C VAL A 471 -5.12 7.74 3.93
N SER A 472 -4.46 8.09 2.82
CA SER A 472 -5.06 8.77 1.66
C SER A 472 -5.68 10.13 1.98
N LEU A 473 -5.11 10.89 2.91
CA LEU A 473 -5.48 12.28 3.17
C LEU A 473 -4.69 13.27 2.31
N MET A 474 -3.44 12.93 1.96
CA MET A 474 -2.51 13.74 1.14
C MET A 474 -1.69 12.81 0.22
N LEU A 475 -0.88 13.35 -0.70
CA LEU A 475 0.13 12.57 -1.41
C LEU A 475 1.53 13.14 -1.20
N TYR A 476 2.49 12.25 -0.94
CA TYR A 476 3.88 12.59 -0.70
C TYR A 476 4.79 11.54 -1.36
N TYR A 477 5.58 11.97 -2.35
CA TYR A 477 6.45 11.10 -3.16
C TYR A 477 7.88 11.68 -3.21
N PRO A 478 8.59 11.69 -2.07
CA PRO A 478 9.91 12.32 -1.97
C PRO A 478 10.97 11.65 -2.84
N GLU A 479 10.76 10.41 -3.30
CA GLU A 479 11.72 9.69 -4.13
C GLU A 479 11.82 10.24 -5.57
N VAL A 480 10.77 10.93 -6.03
CA VAL A 480 10.69 11.49 -7.38
C VAL A 480 10.53 13.00 -7.38
N ILE A 481 9.82 13.56 -6.39
CA ILE A 481 9.62 14.99 -6.26
C ILE A 481 9.89 15.39 -4.80
N ASP A 482 11.17 15.51 -4.48
CA ASP A 482 11.71 15.70 -3.13
C ASP A 482 11.18 16.95 -2.40
N ASN A 483 10.84 17.99 -3.15
CA ASN A 483 10.42 19.27 -2.60
C ASN A 483 8.91 19.55 -2.76
N ILE A 484 8.06 18.55 -3.05
CA ILE A 484 6.61 18.79 -3.24
C ILE A 484 5.73 17.88 -2.38
N VAL A 485 4.70 18.47 -1.80
CA VAL A 485 3.62 17.79 -1.07
C VAL A 485 2.30 18.15 -1.72
N PHE A 486 1.49 17.15 -2.07
CA PHE A 486 0.14 17.36 -2.57
C PHE A 486 -0.85 17.29 -1.41
N LEU A 487 -1.37 18.45 -1.01
CA LEU A 487 -2.40 18.55 0.03
C LEU A 487 -3.76 18.02 -0.45
N ASP A 488 -4.00 18.11 -1.76
CA ASP A 488 -5.18 17.58 -2.41
C ASP A 488 -4.79 16.70 -3.61
N PRO A 489 -5.13 15.39 -3.63
CA PRO A 489 -4.88 14.52 -4.78
C PRO A 489 -5.75 14.86 -6.00
N LYS A 490 -6.87 15.59 -5.83
CA LYS A 490 -7.87 15.86 -6.87
C LYS A 490 -7.28 16.38 -8.19
N PRO A 491 -6.35 17.35 -8.22
CA PRO A 491 -5.84 17.89 -9.47
C PRO A 491 -5.14 16.84 -10.34
N ILE A 492 -4.34 15.93 -9.75
CA ILE A 492 -3.63 14.87 -10.50
C ILE A 492 -4.65 13.91 -11.12
N LEU A 493 -5.64 13.52 -10.33
CA LEU A 493 -6.65 12.56 -10.74
C LEU A 493 -7.58 13.15 -11.81
N ASN A 494 -7.91 14.44 -11.70
CA ASN A 494 -8.65 15.13 -12.74
C ASN A 494 -7.87 15.18 -14.05
N ILE A 495 -6.55 15.37 -14.03
CA ILE A 495 -5.75 15.29 -15.26
C ILE A 495 -5.87 13.90 -15.91
N LEU A 496 -5.71 12.83 -15.12
CA LEU A 496 -5.87 11.46 -15.62
C LEU A 496 -7.29 11.21 -16.15
N SER A 497 -8.30 11.72 -15.46
CA SER A 497 -9.70 11.66 -15.89
C SER A 497 -9.95 12.35 -17.21
N GLN A 498 -9.47 13.59 -17.35
CA GLN A 498 -9.66 14.40 -18.54
C GLN A 498 -8.93 13.76 -19.72
N LEU A 499 -7.73 13.21 -19.49
CA LEU A 499 -7.00 12.43 -20.51
C LEU A 499 -7.81 11.21 -20.96
N LEU A 500 -8.32 10.40 -20.03
CA LEU A 500 -9.13 9.22 -20.37
C LEU A 500 -10.46 9.61 -21.05
N ALA A 501 -11.07 10.73 -20.67
CA ALA A 501 -12.32 11.21 -21.28
C ALA A 501 -12.17 11.52 -22.78
N ILE A 502 -10.99 11.99 -23.22
CA ILE A 502 -10.70 12.21 -24.65
C ILE A 502 -10.85 10.93 -25.47
N THR A 503 -10.60 9.75 -24.87
CA THR A 503 -10.71 8.47 -25.58
C THR A 503 -12.14 8.04 -25.87
N TYR A 504 -13.13 8.64 -25.20
CA TYR A 504 -14.55 8.30 -25.33
C TYR A 504 -15.20 8.91 -26.57
N VAL A 505 -14.57 9.93 -27.15
CA VAL A 505 -15.08 10.68 -28.29
C VAL A 505 -14.87 9.91 -29.60
N HIS A 506 -15.83 9.93 -30.52
CA HIS A 506 -15.70 9.37 -31.87
C HIS A 506 -15.35 10.45 -32.91
N VAL A 507 -14.20 10.28 -33.56
CA VAL A 507 -13.82 11.09 -34.72
C VAL A 507 -14.26 10.33 -35.97
N ASN A 508 -15.13 10.93 -36.78
CA ASN A 508 -15.60 10.31 -38.02
C ASN A 508 -14.55 10.37 -39.15
N ASP A 509 -14.82 9.69 -40.27
CA ASP A 509 -13.91 9.62 -41.43
C ASP A 509 -13.52 10.98 -42.04
N LYS A 510 -14.24 12.05 -41.71
CA LYS A 510 -13.93 13.43 -42.15
C LYS A 510 -13.11 14.21 -41.12
N ASN A 511 -12.57 13.55 -40.10
CA ASN A 511 -11.93 14.16 -38.94
C ASN A 511 -12.82 15.16 -38.19
N ALA A 512 -14.15 14.97 -38.28
CA ALA A 512 -15.11 15.81 -37.57
C ALA A 512 -15.68 15.06 -36.36
N LEU A 513 -15.96 15.82 -35.31
CA LEU A 513 -16.65 15.36 -34.10
C LEU A 513 -18.15 15.51 -34.29
N ASP A 514 -18.93 14.63 -33.69
CA ASP A 514 -20.35 14.90 -33.53
C ASP A 514 -20.60 15.93 -32.42
N ASP A 515 -21.82 16.47 -32.35
CA ASP A 515 -22.16 17.53 -31.41
C ASP A 515 -22.02 17.08 -29.95
N ASN A 516 -22.32 15.81 -29.63
CA ASN A 516 -22.24 15.28 -28.27
C ASN A 516 -20.79 15.12 -27.82
N ASP A 517 -19.93 14.63 -28.71
CA ASP A 517 -18.50 14.47 -28.48
C ASP A 517 -17.79 15.81 -28.32
N TYR A 518 -18.16 16.79 -29.14
CA TYR A 518 -17.64 18.15 -29.02
C TYR A 518 -18.05 18.80 -27.69
N GLU A 519 -19.29 18.56 -27.25
CA GLU A 519 -19.77 19.00 -25.93
C GLU A 519 -19.04 18.31 -24.78
N LEU A 520 -18.72 17.00 -24.89
CA LEU A 520 -17.86 16.31 -23.92
C LEU A 520 -16.51 17.00 -23.81
N LEU A 521 -15.81 17.20 -24.94
CA LEU A 521 -14.50 17.84 -24.93
C LEU A 521 -14.55 19.24 -24.32
N LYS A 522 -15.54 20.06 -24.69
CA LYS A 522 -15.74 21.38 -24.07
C LYS A 522 -16.01 21.31 -22.57
N SER A 523 -16.68 20.27 -22.10
CA SER A 523 -16.98 20.12 -20.67
C SER A 523 -15.75 19.78 -19.83
N VAL A 524 -14.73 19.14 -20.41
CA VAL A 524 -13.56 18.62 -19.67
C VAL A 524 -12.24 19.33 -20.03
N LEU A 525 -12.18 20.08 -21.13
CA LEU A 525 -10.97 20.70 -21.67
C LEU A 525 -11.10 22.22 -21.79
N LEU A 526 -9.95 22.91 -21.82
CA LEU A 526 -9.85 24.35 -22.18
C LEU A 526 -10.03 24.54 -23.68
N GLN A 527 -9.48 23.61 -24.47
CA GLN A 527 -9.59 23.58 -25.91
C GLN A 527 -9.56 22.11 -26.40
N PRO A 528 -10.30 21.78 -27.47
CA PRO A 528 -10.27 20.42 -28.01
C PRO A 528 -8.90 20.12 -28.64
N PRO A 529 -8.33 18.92 -28.41
CA PRO A 529 -7.10 18.49 -29.04
C PRO A 529 -7.32 18.23 -30.54
N SER A 530 -6.23 18.09 -31.30
CA SER A 530 -6.33 17.75 -32.71
C SER A 530 -6.90 16.34 -32.91
N ALA A 531 -7.53 16.08 -34.05
CA ALA A 531 -8.00 14.73 -34.40
C ALA A 531 -6.87 13.68 -34.35
N THR A 532 -5.64 14.09 -34.70
CA THR A 532 -4.44 13.26 -34.61
C THR A 532 -4.08 12.92 -33.16
N ASP A 533 -4.16 13.88 -32.23
CA ASP A 533 -3.88 13.64 -30.82
C ASP A 533 -4.93 12.71 -30.19
N ILE A 534 -6.21 12.86 -30.57
CA ILE A 534 -7.29 11.96 -30.16
C ILE A 534 -7.01 10.54 -30.65
N ALA A 535 -6.66 10.38 -31.93
CA ALA A 535 -6.35 9.08 -32.52
C ALA A 535 -5.13 8.43 -31.86
N ASN A 536 -4.04 9.19 -31.67
CA ASN A 536 -2.85 8.72 -30.98
C ASN A 536 -3.17 8.25 -29.56
N LEU A 537 -3.96 9.01 -28.81
CA LEU A 537 -4.30 8.67 -27.43
C LEU A 537 -5.13 7.40 -27.33
N LYS A 538 -6.05 7.18 -28.27
CA LYS A 538 -6.80 5.91 -28.39
C LYS A 538 -5.90 4.71 -28.67
N ASP A 539 -4.79 4.93 -29.37
CA ASP A 539 -3.73 3.94 -29.57
C ASP A 539 -2.74 3.87 -28.40
N GLY A 540 -3.04 4.59 -27.31
CA GLY A 540 -2.29 4.65 -26.07
C GLY A 540 -1.12 5.62 -26.10
N PHE A 541 -0.97 6.50 -27.10
CA PHE A 541 0.17 7.41 -27.23
C PHE A 541 -0.21 8.89 -27.07
N PHE A 542 0.64 9.67 -26.43
CA PHE A 542 0.46 11.13 -26.35
C PHE A 542 1.80 11.87 -26.28
N HIS A 543 1.73 13.19 -26.48
CA HIS A 543 2.84 14.12 -26.29
C HIS A 543 2.50 15.13 -25.19
N GLU A 544 3.52 15.77 -24.61
CA GLU A 544 3.37 16.65 -23.45
C GLU A 544 2.44 17.85 -23.72
N GLU A 545 2.33 18.29 -24.97
CA GLU A 545 1.45 19.40 -25.36
C GLU A 545 -0.02 19.14 -25.01
N ILE A 546 -0.44 17.87 -24.91
CA ILE A 546 -1.82 17.51 -24.55
C ILE A 546 -2.22 18.05 -23.17
N PHE A 547 -1.27 18.24 -22.25
CA PHE A 547 -1.56 18.78 -20.92
C PHE A 547 -2.02 20.24 -20.96
N SER A 548 -1.61 21.01 -21.98
CA SER A 548 -2.07 22.40 -22.18
C SER A 548 -3.56 22.50 -22.54
N CYS A 549 -4.17 21.41 -23.01
CA CYS A 549 -5.59 21.37 -23.35
C CYS A 549 -6.47 21.09 -22.13
N LEU A 550 -5.91 20.60 -21.02
CA LEU A 550 -6.66 20.12 -19.86
C LEU A 550 -7.03 21.27 -18.90
N GLN A 551 -8.28 21.34 -18.42
CA GLN A 551 -8.71 22.38 -17.47
C GLN A 551 -7.96 22.31 -16.13
N SER A 552 -7.62 21.10 -15.67
CA SER A 552 -6.98 20.93 -14.37
C SER A 552 -5.49 21.31 -14.35
N SER A 553 -4.92 21.67 -15.50
CA SER A 553 -3.53 22.14 -15.61
C SER A 553 -3.31 23.48 -14.89
N GLU A 554 -4.33 24.35 -14.80
CA GLU A 554 -4.23 25.66 -14.16
C GLU A 554 -3.88 25.56 -12.66
N VAL A 555 -4.35 24.51 -11.98
CA VAL A 555 -4.06 24.27 -10.55
C VAL A 555 -2.56 24.01 -10.31
N PHE A 556 -1.87 23.51 -11.35
CA PHE A 556 -0.44 23.23 -11.33
C PHE A 556 0.42 24.38 -11.85
N SER A 557 -0.17 25.50 -12.23
CA SER A 557 0.56 26.71 -12.66
C SER A 557 1.20 27.48 -11.49
N GLN A 558 1.19 26.93 -10.28
CA GLN A 558 1.90 27.47 -9.11
C GLN A 558 3.41 27.30 -9.30
N SER A 559 4.20 28.27 -8.82
CA SER A 559 5.65 28.36 -9.08
C SER A 559 6.47 27.14 -8.64
N GLU A 560 5.94 26.37 -7.70
CA GLU A 560 6.59 25.24 -7.05
C GLU A 560 6.47 23.96 -7.88
N PHE A 561 5.41 23.81 -8.69
CA PHE A 561 5.18 22.64 -9.52
C PHE A 561 5.43 22.94 -11.00
N LYS A 562 6.47 22.34 -11.58
CA LYS A 562 6.82 22.53 -12.98
C LYS A 562 6.05 21.57 -13.87
N LEU A 563 4.97 22.05 -14.49
CA LEU A 563 4.28 21.31 -15.54
C LEU A 563 5.03 21.51 -16.89
N PRO A 564 5.19 20.47 -17.74
CA PRO A 564 4.77 19.08 -17.56
C PRO A 564 5.76 18.20 -16.79
N ASP A 565 7.01 18.63 -16.62
CA ASP A 565 8.15 17.82 -16.14
C ASP A 565 7.88 17.05 -14.84
N ASN A 566 7.38 17.72 -13.81
CA ASN A 566 7.09 17.10 -12.51
C ASN A 566 5.95 16.08 -12.62
N LEU A 567 4.93 16.37 -13.43
CA LEU A 567 3.81 15.46 -13.64
C LEU A 567 4.27 14.21 -14.40
N ILE A 568 5.00 14.39 -15.51
CA ILE A 568 5.58 13.28 -16.27
C ILE A 568 6.48 12.44 -15.38
N SER A 569 7.34 13.06 -14.57
CA SER A 569 8.22 12.36 -13.62
C SER A 569 7.40 11.52 -12.62
N LEU A 570 6.33 12.09 -12.06
CA LEU A 570 5.42 11.36 -11.17
C LEU A 570 4.74 10.18 -11.87
N LEU A 571 4.19 10.39 -13.07
CA LEU A 571 3.50 9.34 -13.82
C LEU A 571 4.44 8.21 -14.25
N LEU A 572 5.70 8.53 -14.59
CA LEU A 572 6.75 7.54 -14.86
C LEU A 572 7.12 6.77 -13.59
N HIS A 573 7.29 7.47 -12.46
CA HIS A 573 7.59 6.85 -11.16
C HIS A 573 6.49 5.88 -10.73
N LEU A 574 5.22 6.25 -10.91
CA LEU A 574 4.07 5.41 -10.61
C LEU A 574 3.82 4.30 -11.65
N ASN A 575 4.67 4.16 -12.67
CA ASN A 575 4.49 3.22 -13.79
C ASN A 575 3.13 3.38 -14.49
N ILE A 576 2.55 4.58 -14.50
CA ILE A 576 1.31 4.88 -15.23
C ILE A 576 1.62 5.06 -16.73
N ILE A 577 2.77 5.66 -17.03
CA ILE A 577 3.25 5.89 -18.40
C ILE A 577 4.68 5.35 -18.61
N THR A 578 5.08 5.25 -19.88
CA THR A 578 6.47 4.96 -20.29
C THR A 578 6.85 5.88 -21.44
N LYS A 579 8.12 6.23 -21.55
CA LYS A 579 8.65 7.01 -22.66
C LYS A 579 9.01 6.07 -23.81
N VAL A 580 8.55 6.39 -25.01
CA VAL A 580 8.84 5.61 -26.22
C VAL A 580 10.07 6.19 -26.90
N GLU A 581 11.15 5.41 -27.00
CA GLU A 581 12.38 5.83 -27.68
C GLU A 581 12.21 5.81 -29.21
N GLY A 582 12.68 6.85 -29.92
CA GLY A 582 12.81 6.84 -31.39
C GLY A 582 12.11 7.96 -32.18
N ASN A 583 11.45 8.92 -31.53
CA ASN A 583 10.80 10.06 -32.20
C ASN A 583 11.59 11.37 -31.99
N GLU A 584 11.45 12.34 -32.91
CA GLU A 584 12.03 13.69 -32.78
C GLU A 584 11.42 14.48 -31.60
N LYS A 585 10.21 14.10 -31.18
CA LYS A 585 9.51 14.62 -30.00
C LYS A 585 9.34 13.52 -28.96
N ASP A 586 9.35 13.90 -27.69
CA ASP A 586 9.08 13.00 -26.58
C ASP A 586 7.64 12.47 -26.65
N THR A 587 7.51 11.18 -26.97
CA THR A 587 6.23 10.46 -27.03
C THR A 587 6.11 9.53 -25.84
N TYR A 588 4.93 9.50 -25.21
CA TYR A 588 4.63 8.67 -24.06
C TYR A 588 3.53 7.67 -24.37
N PHE A 589 3.60 6.50 -23.74
CA PHE A 589 2.60 5.45 -23.82
C PHE A 589 1.84 5.30 -22.50
N ILE A 590 0.51 5.22 -22.57
CA ILE A 590 -0.43 5.03 -21.46
C ILE A 590 -1.44 3.91 -21.79
N PRO A 591 -1.34 2.74 -21.13
CA PRO A 591 -2.17 1.58 -21.47
C PRO A 591 -3.65 1.75 -21.04
N TYR A 592 -3.91 2.61 -20.07
CA TYR A 592 -5.26 2.86 -19.53
C TYR A 592 -6.19 3.54 -20.53
N ALA A 593 -5.64 4.24 -21.53
CA ALA A 593 -6.39 4.85 -22.61
C ALA A 593 -6.90 3.84 -23.66
N LEU A 594 -6.39 2.61 -23.62
CA LEU A 594 -6.76 1.59 -24.58
C LEU A 594 -8.16 1.01 -24.32
N SER A 595 -8.78 0.55 -25.40
CA SER A 595 -10.00 -0.25 -25.32
C SER A 595 -9.75 -1.62 -24.68
N SER A 596 -10.82 -2.27 -24.19
CA SER A 596 -10.74 -3.63 -23.68
C SER A 596 -10.75 -4.68 -24.79
N TYR A 597 -10.07 -5.79 -24.53
CA TYR A 597 -10.00 -6.96 -25.39
C TYR A 597 -11.34 -7.70 -25.37
N ARG A 598 -11.86 -8.05 -26.55
CA ARG A 598 -13.11 -8.83 -26.69
C ARG A 598 -12.91 -10.01 -27.61
N ALA A 599 -12.54 -11.15 -27.03
CA ALA A 599 -12.21 -12.40 -27.71
C ALA A 599 -13.24 -12.89 -28.77
N SER A 600 -14.47 -12.39 -28.75
CA SER A 600 -15.55 -12.78 -29.68
C SER A 600 -15.52 -12.10 -31.05
N LYS A 601 -14.67 -11.08 -31.29
CA LYS A 601 -14.54 -10.48 -32.62
C LYS A 601 -13.66 -11.37 -33.51
N SER A 602 -14.21 -11.83 -34.63
CA SER A 602 -13.56 -12.69 -35.63
C SER A 602 -12.28 -12.12 -36.25
N SER A 603 -11.93 -10.86 -35.96
CA SER A 603 -10.78 -10.12 -36.44
C SER A 603 -9.61 -10.00 -35.45
N GLN A 604 -9.63 -10.73 -34.32
CA GLN A 604 -8.56 -10.66 -33.33
C GLN A 604 -7.50 -11.75 -33.56
N PRO A 605 -6.20 -11.47 -33.29
CA PRO A 605 -5.14 -12.46 -33.41
C PRO A 605 -5.46 -13.67 -32.53
N LYS A 606 -5.52 -14.85 -33.13
CA LYS A 606 -5.66 -16.09 -32.37
C LYS A 606 -4.30 -16.45 -31.79
N VAL A 607 -4.27 -16.75 -30.49
CA VAL A 607 -3.11 -17.42 -29.88
C VAL A 607 -3.06 -18.83 -30.47
N GLU A 608 -2.26 -19.04 -31.51
CA GLU A 608 -2.08 -20.34 -32.12
C GLU A 608 -1.14 -21.23 -31.29
N VAL A 609 -1.32 -22.56 -31.41
CA VAL A 609 -0.63 -23.54 -30.55
C VAL A 609 0.86 -23.57 -30.90
N SER A 610 1.67 -22.95 -30.05
CA SER A 610 3.13 -23.03 -30.07
C SER A 610 3.64 -24.39 -29.55
N ASP A 611 4.90 -24.72 -29.84
CA ASP A 611 5.63 -25.83 -29.21
C ASP A 611 5.89 -25.61 -27.71
N VAL A 612 5.72 -24.36 -27.24
CA VAL A 612 5.78 -24.00 -25.82
C VAL A 612 4.37 -23.75 -25.29
N GLN A 613 4.01 -24.41 -24.18
CA GLN A 613 2.73 -24.16 -23.53
C GLN A 613 2.74 -22.78 -22.83
N PRO A 614 1.67 -21.97 -22.94
CA PRO A 614 1.60 -20.68 -22.26
C PRO A 614 1.82 -20.80 -20.76
N LEU A 615 2.60 -19.87 -20.22
CA LEU A 615 2.80 -19.74 -18.78
C LEU A 615 1.63 -18.96 -18.18
N LEU A 616 1.05 -19.48 -17.11
CA LEU A 616 -0.02 -18.81 -16.37
C LEU A 616 0.51 -18.27 -15.04
N ILE A 617 0.06 -17.08 -14.65
CA ILE A 617 0.27 -16.51 -13.32
C ILE A 617 -1.08 -16.46 -12.61
N ILE A 618 -1.17 -17.13 -11.46
CA ILE A 618 -2.38 -17.22 -10.63
C ILE A 618 -2.14 -16.63 -9.25
N TRP A 619 -3.16 -16.02 -8.65
CA TRP A 619 -3.14 -15.54 -7.26
C TRP A 619 -3.81 -16.55 -6.35
N ARG A 620 -3.33 -16.71 -5.12
CA ARG A 620 -3.83 -17.76 -4.22
C ARG A 620 -3.92 -17.30 -2.78
N GLU A 621 -5.01 -17.69 -2.12
CA GLU A 621 -5.08 -17.68 -0.67
C GLU A 621 -5.21 -19.11 -0.16
N LYS A 622 -4.20 -19.56 0.60
CA LYS A 622 -4.05 -20.95 1.05
C LYS A 622 -4.06 -21.93 -0.13
N LYS A 623 -5.18 -22.63 -0.36
CA LYS A 623 -5.34 -23.63 -1.42
C LYS A 623 -6.22 -23.16 -2.58
N LYS A 624 -6.81 -21.96 -2.52
CA LYS A 624 -7.81 -21.49 -3.49
C LYS A 624 -7.27 -20.38 -4.38
N CYS A 625 -7.63 -20.41 -5.65
CA CYS A 625 -7.27 -19.38 -6.61
C CYS A 625 -8.16 -18.16 -6.42
N LEU A 626 -7.52 -16.99 -6.44
CA LEU A 626 -8.16 -15.68 -6.46
C LEU A 626 -8.11 -15.12 -7.89
N PRO A 627 -9.06 -14.23 -8.26
CA PRO A 627 -8.95 -13.46 -9.49
C PRO A 627 -7.65 -12.63 -9.56
N VAL A 628 -7.28 -12.15 -10.74
CA VAL A 628 -6.20 -11.19 -10.90
C VAL A 628 -6.57 -9.89 -10.15
N PRO A 629 -5.69 -9.37 -9.29
CA PRO A 629 -5.92 -8.12 -8.59
C PRO A 629 -6.11 -6.95 -9.55
N GLN A 630 -6.98 -6.02 -9.17
CA GLN A 630 -7.29 -4.83 -9.95
C GLN A 630 -6.06 -3.96 -10.17
N GLY A 631 -5.91 -3.39 -11.37
CA GLY A 631 -4.78 -2.50 -11.71
C GLY A 631 -3.44 -3.20 -11.95
N LEU A 632 -3.28 -4.46 -11.52
CA LEU A 632 -2.00 -5.15 -11.60
C LEU A 632 -1.53 -5.38 -13.03
N PHE A 633 -2.41 -5.78 -13.95
CA PHE A 633 -2.01 -6.15 -15.31
C PHE A 633 -1.38 -4.98 -16.10
N PRO A 634 -2.01 -3.80 -16.23
CA PRO A 634 -1.38 -2.67 -16.90
C PRO A 634 -0.04 -2.31 -16.26
N LEU A 635 0.04 -2.27 -14.93
CA LEU A 635 1.28 -1.95 -14.22
C LEU A 635 2.41 -2.94 -14.48
N VAL A 636 2.11 -4.24 -14.59
CA VAL A 636 3.13 -5.25 -14.94
C VAL A 636 3.69 -5.00 -16.33
N VAL A 637 2.84 -4.65 -17.29
CA VAL A 637 3.27 -4.29 -18.64
C VAL A 637 4.15 -3.03 -18.61
N MET A 638 3.74 -2.01 -17.86
CA MET A 638 4.50 -0.77 -17.73
C MET A 638 5.85 -0.97 -17.05
N HIS A 639 5.91 -1.77 -15.98
CA HIS A 639 7.16 -2.11 -15.32
C HIS A 639 8.08 -2.93 -16.25
N LEU A 640 7.53 -3.80 -17.10
CA LEU A 640 8.30 -4.50 -18.12
C LEU A 640 8.91 -3.55 -19.16
N LEU A 641 8.16 -2.53 -19.60
CA LEU A 641 8.64 -1.53 -20.55
C LEU A 641 9.67 -0.56 -19.93
N ASN A 642 9.50 -0.20 -18.64
CA ASN A 642 10.37 0.76 -17.95
C ASN A 642 11.68 0.16 -17.38
N GLN A 643 11.82 -1.17 -17.36
CA GLN A 643 13.01 -1.82 -16.80
C GLN A 643 14.21 -1.77 -17.75
N LYS A 644 15.42 -1.63 -17.18
CA LYS A 644 16.67 -1.48 -17.96
C LYS A 644 17.46 -2.78 -18.15
N LYS A 645 17.05 -3.90 -17.56
CA LYS A 645 17.84 -5.15 -17.60
C LYS A 645 17.73 -5.85 -18.96
N LEU A 646 16.56 -5.77 -19.58
CA LEU A 646 16.29 -6.32 -20.91
C LEU A 646 15.71 -5.21 -21.77
N LYS A 647 16.04 -5.22 -23.05
CA LYS A 647 15.39 -4.35 -24.03
C LYS A 647 14.00 -4.89 -24.31
N ILE A 648 12.97 -4.16 -23.86
CA ILE A 648 11.57 -4.49 -24.06
C ILE A 648 10.87 -3.32 -24.75
N ASP A 649 10.29 -3.59 -25.91
CA ASP A 649 9.66 -2.57 -26.74
C ASP A 649 8.22 -2.95 -27.09
N LEU A 650 7.42 -1.95 -27.44
CA LEU A 650 6.14 -2.18 -28.08
C LEU A 650 6.38 -2.59 -29.54
N PRO A 651 5.71 -3.65 -30.04
CA PRO A 651 5.88 -4.08 -31.42
C PRO A 651 5.36 -3.01 -32.38
N SER A 652 6.00 -2.90 -33.56
CA SER A 652 5.46 -2.09 -34.64
C SER A 652 4.05 -2.54 -35.03
N PRO A 653 3.15 -1.63 -35.42
CA PRO A 653 1.76 -1.96 -35.69
C PRO A 653 1.61 -3.04 -36.78
N ARG A 654 1.15 -4.23 -36.37
CA ARG A 654 0.73 -5.32 -37.27
C ARG A 654 -0.53 -5.96 -36.68
N PRO A 655 -1.72 -5.42 -36.96
CA PRO A 655 -2.97 -5.81 -36.29
C PRO A 655 -3.31 -7.31 -36.40
N ASP A 656 -2.85 -7.98 -37.47
CA ASP A 656 -3.05 -9.41 -37.68
C ASP A 656 -2.23 -10.30 -36.74
N PHE A 657 -1.15 -9.75 -36.16
CA PHE A 657 -0.17 -10.49 -35.35
C PHE A 657 -0.04 -9.96 -33.92
N TYR A 658 -0.29 -8.67 -33.71
CA TYR A 658 -0.10 -8.01 -32.42
C TYR A 658 -1.38 -7.27 -32.04
N PHE A 659 -1.70 -7.38 -30.77
CA PHE A 659 -2.81 -6.67 -30.18
C PHE A 659 -2.35 -5.72 -29.08
N LYS A 660 -3.09 -4.63 -28.95
CA LYS A 660 -2.86 -3.56 -27.97
C LYS A 660 -4.20 -3.16 -27.36
N PHE A 661 -4.50 -3.76 -26.22
CA PHE A 661 -5.70 -3.53 -25.43
C PHE A 661 -5.31 -3.37 -23.96
N ARG A 662 -6.21 -2.77 -23.18
CA ARG A 662 -5.97 -2.49 -21.76
C ARG A 662 -5.70 -3.74 -20.94
N ASP A 663 -6.37 -4.84 -21.27
CA ASP A 663 -6.31 -6.16 -20.61
C ASP A 663 -5.64 -7.25 -21.47
N ALA A 664 -5.06 -6.88 -22.62
CA ALA A 664 -4.29 -7.78 -23.46
C ALA A 664 -3.27 -6.99 -24.29
N MET A 665 -1.97 -7.28 -24.15
CA MET A 665 -0.92 -6.56 -24.87
C MET A 665 0.16 -7.48 -25.45
N SER A 666 0.67 -7.10 -26.61
CA SER A 666 1.85 -7.71 -27.21
C SER A 666 3.11 -6.87 -26.93
N ILE A 667 4.20 -7.51 -26.54
CA ILE A 667 5.50 -6.87 -26.29
C ILE A 667 6.61 -7.63 -27.03
N GLN A 668 7.73 -6.96 -27.31
CA GLN A 668 8.94 -7.56 -27.85
C GLN A 668 10.05 -7.52 -26.81
N ILE A 669 10.73 -8.64 -26.58
CA ILE A 669 11.87 -8.74 -25.66
C ILE A 669 13.09 -9.19 -26.45
N THR A 670 14.16 -8.40 -26.44
CA THR A 670 15.44 -8.77 -27.07
C THR A 670 16.41 -9.32 -26.02
N ILE A 671 16.90 -10.54 -26.26
CA ILE A 671 17.88 -11.24 -25.43
C ILE A 671 18.97 -11.77 -26.35
N GLU A 672 20.23 -11.40 -26.12
CA GLU A 672 21.39 -11.87 -26.91
C GLU A 672 21.16 -11.67 -28.42
N ASP A 673 20.68 -10.47 -28.81
CA ASP A 673 20.32 -10.07 -30.18
C ASP A 673 19.15 -10.84 -30.82
N ILE A 674 18.48 -11.72 -30.08
CA ILE A 674 17.27 -12.42 -30.52
C ILE A 674 16.04 -11.76 -29.92
N THR A 675 15.13 -11.28 -30.79
CA THR A 675 13.87 -10.66 -30.39
C THR A 675 12.73 -11.67 -30.36
N HIS A 676 12.06 -11.75 -29.21
CA HIS A 676 10.89 -12.61 -28.99
C HIS A 676 9.65 -11.74 -28.88
N SER A 677 8.59 -12.11 -29.60
CA SER A 677 7.28 -11.48 -29.44
C SER A 677 6.43 -12.28 -28.46
N LEU A 678 5.89 -11.60 -27.46
CA LEU A 678 5.06 -12.19 -26.40
C LEU A 678 3.68 -11.55 -26.39
N HIS A 679 2.68 -12.36 -26.08
CA HIS A 679 1.31 -11.99 -25.78
C HIS A 679 1.08 -12.14 -24.27
N LEU A 680 0.68 -11.05 -23.63
CA LEU A 680 0.24 -11.03 -22.23
C LEU A 680 -1.26 -10.76 -22.23
N ILE A 681 -2.04 -11.65 -21.62
CA ILE A 681 -3.52 -11.57 -21.62
C ILE A 681 -4.04 -11.73 -20.20
N ASN A 682 -4.81 -10.76 -19.73
CA ASN A 682 -5.53 -10.86 -18.47
C ASN A 682 -6.87 -11.57 -18.68
N HIS A 683 -6.99 -12.82 -18.24
CA HIS A 683 -8.23 -13.58 -18.26
C HIS A 683 -9.10 -13.37 -17.01
N TYR A 684 -8.80 -12.35 -16.19
CA TYR A 684 -9.39 -12.05 -14.88
C TYR A 684 -9.19 -13.13 -13.80
N THR A 685 -9.01 -14.38 -14.19
CA THR A 685 -8.71 -15.51 -13.30
C THR A 685 -7.21 -15.78 -13.21
N HIS A 686 -6.46 -15.39 -14.23
CA HIS A 686 -5.02 -15.53 -14.34
C HIS A 686 -4.49 -14.56 -15.40
N ILE A 687 -3.18 -14.33 -15.39
CA ILE A 687 -2.47 -13.70 -16.52
C ILE A 687 -1.83 -14.81 -17.34
N GLU A 688 -2.13 -14.87 -18.62
CA GLU A 688 -1.51 -15.79 -19.59
C GLU A 688 -0.35 -15.10 -20.32
N ILE A 689 0.73 -15.84 -20.54
CA ILE A 689 1.91 -15.41 -21.28
C ILE A 689 2.21 -16.45 -22.34
N ALA A 690 2.06 -16.04 -23.60
CA ALA A 690 2.27 -16.89 -24.77
C ALA A 690 3.26 -16.25 -25.74
N PHE A 691 3.96 -17.07 -26.54
CA PHE A 691 4.73 -16.57 -27.67
C PHE A 691 3.81 -16.25 -28.84
N ALA A 692 4.07 -15.16 -29.56
CA ALA A 692 3.27 -14.74 -30.71
C ALA A 692 3.54 -15.54 -32.00
N GLN A 693 4.60 -16.36 -32.03
CA GLN A 693 5.01 -17.12 -33.22
C GLN A 693 5.11 -18.63 -32.93
N PHE A 694 5.05 -19.44 -34.00
CA PHE A 694 5.05 -20.91 -33.97
C PHE A 694 6.23 -21.56 -33.24
N SER A 695 7.35 -20.85 -33.09
CA SER A 695 8.53 -21.34 -32.36
C SER A 695 8.90 -20.39 -31.22
N GLY A 696 8.56 -20.77 -30.00
CA GLY A 696 9.15 -20.16 -28.80
C GLY A 696 10.53 -20.79 -28.58
N PRO A 697 11.63 -20.02 -28.59
CA PRO A 697 12.95 -20.60 -28.40
C PRO A 697 13.12 -21.04 -26.95
N HIS A 698 13.23 -22.36 -26.77
CA HIS A 698 13.30 -23.00 -25.45
C HIS A 698 14.43 -22.43 -24.55
N GLU A 699 15.51 -21.93 -25.14
CA GLU A 699 16.67 -21.37 -24.44
C GLU A 699 16.37 -20.09 -23.64
N HIS A 700 15.39 -19.30 -24.07
CA HIS A 700 15.09 -17.98 -23.48
C HIS A 700 13.85 -17.96 -22.58
N CYS A 701 13.02 -19.01 -22.60
CA CYS A 701 11.82 -19.13 -21.77
C CYS A 701 12.09 -18.79 -20.29
N SER A 702 13.13 -19.37 -19.68
CA SER A 702 13.44 -19.16 -18.27
C SER A 702 13.81 -17.70 -17.92
N LYS A 703 14.59 -17.03 -18.78
CA LYS A 703 14.97 -15.61 -18.63
C LYS A 703 13.75 -14.70 -18.78
N ILE A 704 12.88 -14.99 -19.75
CA ILE A 704 11.62 -14.26 -19.96
C ILE A 704 10.73 -14.39 -18.73
N ARG A 705 10.51 -15.62 -18.23
CA ARG A 705 9.75 -15.84 -17.00
C ARG A 705 10.34 -15.05 -15.83
N GLU A 706 11.66 -15.09 -15.64
CA GLU A 706 12.32 -14.34 -14.56
C GLU A 706 12.06 -12.84 -14.66
N ALA A 707 12.11 -12.25 -15.86
CA ALA A 707 11.81 -10.83 -16.06
C ALA A 707 10.34 -10.49 -15.75
N VAL A 708 9.40 -11.31 -16.22
CA VAL A 708 7.98 -11.14 -15.93
C VAL A 708 7.70 -11.29 -14.44
N MET A 709 8.23 -12.33 -13.79
CA MET A 709 8.01 -12.52 -12.36
C MET A 709 8.60 -11.39 -11.54
N GLN A 710 9.78 -10.87 -11.90
CA GLN A 710 10.33 -9.68 -11.24
C GLN A 710 9.43 -8.45 -11.40
N ALA A 711 8.80 -8.27 -12.57
CA ALA A 711 7.84 -7.18 -12.76
C ALA A 711 6.58 -7.39 -11.90
N VAL A 712 6.06 -8.62 -11.81
CA VAL A 712 4.93 -8.96 -10.94
C VAL A 712 5.28 -8.74 -9.47
N ASP A 713 6.45 -9.16 -9.01
CA ASP A 713 6.93 -8.95 -7.64
C ASP A 713 7.00 -7.45 -7.33
N LYS A 714 7.57 -6.65 -8.25
CA LYS A 714 7.71 -5.21 -8.07
C LYS A 714 6.38 -4.49 -8.00
N VAL A 715 5.46 -4.78 -8.93
CA VAL A 715 4.11 -4.22 -8.88
C VAL A 715 3.34 -4.69 -7.65
N THR A 716 3.58 -5.92 -7.19
CA THR A 716 2.99 -6.43 -5.93
C THR A 716 3.47 -5.60 -4.73
N ASP A 717 4.74 -5.17 -4.71
CA ASP A 717 5.25 -4.27 -3.68
C ASP A 717 4.70 -2.84 -3.82
N ASP A 718 4.68 -2.28 -5.03
CA ASP A 718 4.19 -0.92 -5.33
C ASP A 718 2.70 -0.76 -4.95
N LEU A 719 1.90 -1.83 -5.10
CA LEU A 719 0.50 -1.87 -4.69
C LEU A 719 0.28 -2.27 -3.22
N HIS A 720 1.35 -2.46 -2.44
CA HIS A 720 1.30 -2.93 -1.05
C HIS A 720 0.51 -4.24 -0.88
N MET A 721 0.81 -5.22 -1.73
CA MET A 721 0.15 -6.52 -1.75
C MET A 721 1.05 -7.67 -1.29
N GLU A 722 0.40 -8.76 -0.90
CA GLU A 722 1.00 -10.04 -0.51
C GLU A 722 1.54 -10.79 -1.72
N HIS A 723 2.71 -11.41 -1.55
CA HIS A 723 3.38 -12.22 -2.58
C HIS A 723 2.78 -13.62 -2.66
N ASN A 724 1.51 -13.70 -3.03
CA ASN A 724 0.75 -14.95 -3.05
C ASN A 724 0.46 -15.48 -4.48
N HIS A 725 1.12 -14.90 -5.47
CA HIS A 725 1.03 -15.31 -6.85
C HIS A 725 1.94 -16.51 -7.13
N ALA A 726 1.61 -17.31 -8.15
CA ALA A 726 2.37 -18.51 -8.49
C ALA A 726 2.30 -18.83 -9.98
N ASN A 727 3.33 -19.52 -10.47
CA ASN A 727 3.38 -20.03 -11.83
C ASN A 727 2.54 -21.31 -11.98
N ALA A 728 1.75 -21.37 -13.04
CA ALA A 728 0.89 -22.51 -13.35
C ALA A 728 0.78 -22.75 -14.85
N PHE A 729 0.13 -23.85 -15.21
CA PHE A 729 -0.24 -24.21 -16.57
C PHE A 729 -1.71 -24.64 -16.62
N ALA A 730 -2.33 -24.54 -17.79
CA ALA A 730 -3.69 -25.01 -17.99
C ALA A 730 -3.80 -26.52 -17.70
N CYS A 731 -4.84 -26.91 -16.96
CA CYS A 731 -5.12 -28.31 -16.67
C CYS A 731 -5.92 -28.95 -17.80
N SER A 732 -5.39 -29.99 -18.45
CA SER A 732 -6.10 -30.66 -19.56
C SER A 732 -7.34 -31.45 -19.13
N LYS A 733 -7.50 -31.72 -17.82
CA LYS A 733 -8.63 -32.47 -17.25
C LYS A 733 -9.84 -31.60 -16.94
N ASP A 734 -9.73 -30.28 -17.05
CA ASP A 734 -10.81 -29.35 -16.75
C ASP A 734 -10.94 -28.31 -17.87
N PRO A 735 -11.69 -28.63 -18.94
CA PRO A 735 -11.91 -27.72 -20.06
C PRO A 735 -12.70 -26.46 -19.67
N GLU A 736 -13.35 -26.41 -18.49
CA GLU A 736 -14.05 -25.22 -17.98
C GLU A 736 -13.11 -24.21 -17.27
N LYS A 737 -11.79 -24.45 -17.27
CA LYS A 737 -10.73 -23.55 -16.77
C LYS A 737 -10.77 -23.23 -15.26
N LYS A 738 -11.33 -24.11 -14.41
CA LYS A 738 -11.36 -23.90 -12.95
C LYS A 738 -10.18 -24.54 -12.23
N CYS A 739 -9.50 -25.49 -12.87
CA CYS A 739 -8.32 -26.18 -12.33
C CYS A 739 -7.02 -25.76 -13.04
N TYR A 740 -5.95 -25.60 -12.25
CA TYR A 740 -4.61 -25.24 -12.74
C TYR A 740 -3.57 -26.27 -12.31
N CYS A 741 -2.56 -26.49 -13.15
CA CYS A 741 -1.37 -27.27 -12.79
C CYS A 741 -0.30 -26.33 -12.22
N LEU A 742 -0.28 -26.19 -10.89
CA LEU A 742 0.62 -25.32 -10.14
C LEU A 742 2.04 -25.87 -10.11
N VAL A 743 3.04 -25.02 -10.34
CA VAL A 743 4.45 -25.39 -10.16
C VAL A 743 4.84 -25.19 -8.68
N VAL A 744 4.97 -26.30 -7.95
CA VAL A 744 5.27 -26.32 -6.50
C VAL A 744 6.76 -26.41 -6.18
N ASN A 745 7.59 -26.85 -7.14
CA ASN A 745 9.04 -26.82 -7.01
C ASN A 745 9.66 -26.47 -8.36
N LYS A 746 10.32 -25.31 -8.44
CA LYS A 746 10.91 -24.79 -9.67
C LYS A 746 12.14 -25.61 -10.12
N ASP A 747 12.99 -26.04 -9.19
CA ASP A 747 14.27 -26.71 -9.48
C ASP A 747 14.10 -28.14 -10.00
N LYS A 748 13.10 -28.85 -9.46
CA LYS A 748 12.75 -30.23 -9.83
C LYS A 748 11.56 -30.30 -10.78
N PHE A 749 11.05 -29.14 -11.23
CA PHE A 749 9.84 -29.00 -12.02
C PHE A 749 8.69 -29.90 -11.53
N LYS A 750 8.34 -29.78 -10.24
CA LYS A 750 7.19 -30.52 -9.69
C LYS A 750 5.92 -29.71 -9.86
N VAL A 751 4.90 -30.34 -10.39
CA VAL A 751 3.57 -29.75 -10.58
C VAL A 751 2.50 -30.47 -9.75
N GLN A 752 1.46 -29.74 -9.36
CA GLN A 752 0.31 -30.26 -8.62
C GLN A 752 -0.97 -29.57 -9.11
N CYS A 753 -2.04 -30.33 -9.31
CA CYS A 753 -3.34 -29.76 -9.67
C CYS A 753 -4.00 -29.08 -8.46
N THR A 754 -4.70 -27.96 -8.70
CA THR A 754 -5.39 -27.22 -7.64
C THR A 754 -6.61 -27.95 -7.10
N ASP A 755 -7.45 -28.51 -7.99
CA ASP A 755 -8.78 -29.02 -7.60
C ASP A 755 -9.11 -30.43 -8.11
N CYS A 756 -8.31 -31.04 -9.01
CA CYS A 756 -8.55 -32.42 -9.45
C CYS A 756 -7.66 -33.45 -8.72
N PRO A 757 -8.24 -34.55 -8.21
CA PRO A 757 -7.48 -35.64 -7.59
C PRO A 757 -6.82 -36.49 -8.69
N GLY A 758 -5.52 -36.32 -8.90
CA GLY A 758 -4.76 -37.16 -9.83
C GLY A 758 -3.40 -36.61 -10.19
N LEU A 759 -2.64 -37.38 -10.97
CA LEU A 759 -1.37 -36.93 -11.55
C LEU A 759 -1.59 -35.69 -12.44
N PRO A 760 -0.68 -34.69 -12.38
CA PRO A 760 -0.69 -33.52 -13.25
C PRO A 760 -0.74 -33.93 -14.72
N CYS A 761 -1.60 -33.29 -15.49
CA CYS A 761 -1.78 -33.59 -16.92
C CYS A 761 -1.24 -32.45 -17.76
N ILE A 762 0.07 -32.25 -17.69
CA ILE A 762 0.80 -31.29 -18.52
C ILE A 762 1.75 -32.03 -19.45
N SER A 763 2.05 -31.42 -20.59
CA SER A 763 3.13 -31.87 -21.45
C SER A 763 4.44 -31.32 -20.88
N GLU A 764 5.15 -32.11 -20.07
CA GLU A 764 6.40 -31.67 -19.44
C GLU A 764 7.40 -31.09 -20.47
N SER A 765 7.51 -31.70 -21.66
CA SER A 765 8.38 -31.20 -22.73
C SER A 765 8.03 -29.79 -23.21
N LYS A 766 6.73 -29.42 -23.24
CA LYS A 766 6.27 -28.10 -23.68
C LYS A 766 6.31 -27.03 -22.58
N CYS A 767 6.29 -27.44 -21.31
CA CYS A 767 6.24 -26.52 -20.16
C CYS A 767 7.62 -26.27 -19.53
N ARG A 768 8.53 -27.25 -19.63
CA ARG A 768 9.78 -27.26 -18.87
C ARG A 768 10.75 -26.15 -19.27
N CYS A 769 10.69 -25.64 -20.50
CA CYS A 769 11.59 -24.56 -20.93
C CYS A 769 11.51 -23.30 -20.03
N TRP A 770 10.34 -23.04 -19.43
CA TRP A 770 10.14 -21.93 -18.50
C TRP A 770 10.95 -22.07 -17.19
N PHE A 771 11.49 -23.25 -16.87
CA PHE A 771 12.17 -23.55 -15.61
C PHE A 771 13.54 -24.20 -15.88
N LYS A 772 14.64 -23.52 -15.51
CA LYS A 772 15.98 -24.13 -15.50
C LYS A 772 15.98 -25.31 -14.52
N CYS A 773 16.11 -26.54 -15.00
CA CYS A 773 16.19 -27.71 -14.14
C CYS A 773 17.66 -28.04 -13.86
N SER A 774 18.01 -28.44 -12.64
CA SER A 774 19.39 -28.85 -12.29
C SER A 774 19.88 -30.09 -13.08
N THR A 775 18.99 -30.73 -13.84
CA THR A 775 19.31 -31.84 -14.75
C THR A 775 19.74 -31.38 -16.14
N ASP A 776 19.69 -30.09 -16.45
CA ASP A 776 20.10 -29.55 -17.75
C ASP A 776 21.63 -29.36 -17.82
N ALA A 777 22.38 -30.29 -17.21
CA ALA A 777 23.72 -30.56 -17.70
C ALA A 777 23.53 -31.18 -19.10
N PRO A 778 24.21 -30.68 -20.14
CA PRO A 778 23.92 -31.10 -21.50
C PRO A 778 24.13 -32.61 -21.61
N ASP A 779 23.04 -33.30 -21.95
CA ASP A 779 23.10 -34.68 -22.42
C ASP A 779 23.78 -34.63 -23.80
N ASN A 780 25.11 -34.70 -23.79
CA ASN A 780 25.94 -34.72 -24.99
C ASN A 780 25.73 -36.03 -25.73
N THR A 781 24.59 -36.16 -26.41
CA THR A 781 24.44 -37.07 -27.53
C THR A 781 24.69 -36.28 -28.81
N SER A 782 25.73 -36.71 -29.54
CA SER A 782 26.16 -36.26 -30.88
C SER A 782 26.98 -34.95 -31.01
N LYS A 783 28.17 -34.93 -30.41
CA LYS A 783 29.38 -34.45 -31.13
C LYS A 783 30.51 -35.46 -30.93
N PRO A 784 31.14 -36.01 -31.98
CA PRO A 784 32.28 -36.88 -31.81
C PRO A 784 33.50 -36.04 -31.40
N GLY A 785 34.09 -36.39 -30.26
CA GLY A 785 35.48 -36.10 -29.95
C GLY A 785 35.82 -34.67 -29.53
N MET A 786 35.64 -34.33 -28.24
CA MET A 786 36.45 -33.26 -27.63
C MET A 786 36.90 -33.52 -26.19
N THR A 787 36.43 -34.60 -25.55
CA THR A 787 36.97 -35.08 -24.25
C THR A 787 38.06 -36.14 -24.43
N CYS A 788 38.08 -36.88 -25.56
CA CYS A 788 39.24 -37.69 -25.92
C CYS A 788 40.44 -36.82 -26.31
N ALA A 789 40.23 -35.62 -26.89
CA ALA A 789 41.33 -34.77 -27.34
C ALA A 789 42.13 -34.15 -26.18
N PHE A 790 41.48 -33.78 -25.07
CA PHE A 790 42.17 -33.28 -23.88
C PHE A 790 42.88 -34.40 -23.10
N GLY A 791 42.26 -35.59 -22.99
CA GLY A 791 42.89 -36.75 -22.37
C GLY A 791 44.08 -37.29 -23.16
N PHE A 792 43.94 -37.46 -24.48
CA PHE A 792 45.05 -37.87 -25.35
C PHE A 792 46.10 -36.77 -25.49
N GLY A 793 45.71 -35.50 -25.52
CA GLY A 793 46.64 -34.37 -25.57
C GLY A 793 47.57 -34.33 -24.36
N LEU A 794 47.04 -34.51 -23.15
CA LEU A 794 47.83 -34.60 -21.92
C LEU A 794 48.72 -35.84 -21.87
N VAL A 795 48.22 -37.00 -22.31
CA VAL A 795 49.02 -38.24 -22.36
C VAL A 795 50.16 -38.13 -23.38
N ILE A 796 49.91 -37.51 -24.54
CA ILE A 796 50.94 -37.24 -25.56
C ILE A 796 51.95 -36.22 -25.05
N LEU A 797 51.51 -35.20 -24.30
CA LEU A 797 52.40 -34.18 -23.72
C LEU A 797 53.29 -34.77 -22.61
N PHE A 798 52.75 -35.63 -21.75
CA PHE A 798 53.53 -36.37 -20.75
C PHE A 798 54.43 -37.43 -21.39
N ALA A 799 54.00 -38.06 -22.49
CA ALA A 799 54.81 -38.99 -23.24
C ALA A 799 55.98 -38.31 -23.97
N LEU A 800 55.76 -37.12 -24.54
CA LEU A 800 56.80 -36.29 -25.15
C LEU A 800 57.76 -35.73 -24.10
N ALA A 801 57.25 -35.27 -22.94
CA ALA A 801 58.09 -34.82 -21.84
C ALA A 801 58.93 -35.96 -21.23
N GLY A 802 58.35 -37.16 -21.10
CA GLY A 802 59.06 -38.37 -20.69
C GLY A 802 60.10 -38.83 -21.72
N TYR A 803 59.75 -38.81 -23.01
CA TYR A 803 60.67 -39.12 -24.11
C TYR A 803 61.83 -38.14 -24.17
N LEU A 804 61.60 -36.83 -24.04
CA LEU A 804 62.66 -35.80 -24.00
C LEU A 804 63.54 -35.91 -22.76
N ALA A 805 62.96 -36.19 -21.58
CA ALA A 805 63.72 -36.40 -20.36
C ALA A 805 64.61 -37.67 -20.41
N PHE A 806 64.14 -38.73 -21.08
CA PHE A 806 64.88 -39.99 -21.21
C PHE A 806 65.88 -40.03 -22.38
N TYR A 807 65.57 -39.36 -23.50
CA TYR A 807 66.49 -39.22 -24.64
C TYR A 807 67.80 -38.54 -24.24
N CYS A 808 67.78 -37.71 -23.19
CA CYS A 808 68.95 -37.02 -22.68
C CYS A 808 69.88 -37.85 -21.77
N TYR A 809 69.49 -39.04 -21.24
CA TYR A 809 70.26 -39.61 -20.11
C TYR A 809 70.55 -41.12 -20.00
N SER A 810 70.08 -42.03 -20.86
CA SER A 810 70.68 -43.39 -21.06
C SER A 810 69.73 -44.34 -21.81
N ILE A 811 70.30 -45.26 -22.59
CA ILE A 811 69.62 -46.35 -23.33
C ILE A 811 68.79 -47.25 -22.40
N GLU A 812 69.20 -47.44 -21.14
CA GLU A 812 68.46 -48.26 -20.16
C GLU A 812 67.10 -47.66 -19.79
N GLY A 813 66.97 -46.33 -19.89
CA GLY A 813 65.73 -45.62 -19.60
C GLY A 813 64.64 -45.83 -20.66
N LEU A 814 65.03 -46.09 -21.91
CA LEU A 814 64.11 -46.34 -23.02
C LEU A 814 63.35 -47.66 -22.83
N VAL A 815 64.01 -48.67 -22.25
CA VAL A 815 63.42 -49.99 -21.99
C VAL A 815 62.39 -49.91 -20.87
N ILE A 816 62.71 -49.19 -19.79
CA ILE A 816 61.78 -48.99 -18.66
C ILE A 816 60.57 -48.16 -19.12
N TYR A 817 60.79 -47.14 -19.95
CA TYR A 817 59.71 -46.33 -20.53
C TYR A 817 58.78 -47.17 -21.42
N GLY A 818 59.34 -48.06 -22.24
CA GLY A 818 58.56 -49.00 -23.06
C GLY A 818 57.68 -49.95 -22.23
N VAL A 819 58.19 -50.45 -21.09
CA VAL A 819 57.43 -51.31 -20.18
C VAL A 819 56.30 -50.53 -19.50
N VAL A 820 56.54 -49.30 -19.05
CA VAL A 820 55.51 -48.45 -18.41
C VAL A 820 54.42 -48.07 -19.41
N LEU A 821 54.77 -47.76 -20.66
CA LEU A 821 53.82 -47.47 -21.71
C LEU A 821 52.98 -48.70 -22.08
N GLY A 822 53.60 -49.89 -22.12
CA GLY A 822 52.92 -51.16 -22.31
C GLY A 822 51.91 -51.49 -21.20
N LEU A 823 52.29 -51.24 -19.93
CA LEU A 823 51.40 -51.40 -18.79
C LEU A 823 50.23 -50.39 -18.78
N MET A 824 50.47 -49.16 -19.24
CA MET A 824 49.40 -48.17 -19.42
C MET A 824 48.40 -48.58 -20.51
N LEU A 825 48.88 -49.12 -21.63
CA LEU A 825 48.01 -49.64 -22.70
C LEU A 825 47.21 -50.86 -22.23
N LEU A 826 47.83 -51.77 -21.49
CA LEU A 826 47.16 -52.94 -20.90
C LEU A 826 46.08 -52.53 -19.88
N GLY A 827 46.39 -51.55 -19.02
CA GLY A 827 45.44 -50.98 -18.07
C GLY A 827 44.27 -50.28 -18.76
N SER A 828 44.52 -49.58 -19.86
CA SER A 828 43.47 -48.94 -20.67
C SER A 828 42.54 -49.96 -21.35
N MET A 829 43.09 -51.10 -21.81
CA MET A 829 42.29 -52.20 -22.36
C MET A 829 41.45 -52.90 -21.29
N LEU A 830 42.00 -53.12 -20.09
CA LEU A 830 41.26 -53.70 -18.97
C LEU A 830 40.14 -52.76 -18.47
N LEU A 831 40.37 -51.43 -18.49
CA LEU A 831 39.37 -50.43 -18.15
C LEU A 831 38.26 -50.33 -19.22
N ALA A 832 38.60 -50.54 -20.49
CA ALA A 832 37.64 -50.62 -21.59
C ALA A 832 36.76 -51.89 -21.48
N LEU A 833 37.32 -53.02 -21.02
CA LEU A 833 36.55 -54.24 -20.72
C LEU A 833 35.63 -54.07 -19.49
N ALA A 834 36.04 -53.28 -18.49
CA ALA A 834 35.25 -52.99 -17.28
C ALA A 834 34.08 -52.01 -17.47
N LYS A 835 33.99 -51.30 -18.62
CA LYS A 835 32.90 -50.37 -18.96
C LYS A 835 31.51 -51.01 -19.05
N THR A 836 31.40 -52.34 -18.96
CA THR A 836 30.13 -53.06 -19.07
C THR A 836 29.32 -53.14 -17.77
N LYS A 837 29.88 -52.76 -16.59
CA LYS A 837 29.18 -53.01 -15.29
C LYS A 837 29.28 -51.95 -14.18
N PHE A 838 29.87 -50.77 -14.36
CA PHE A 838 30.01 -49.80 -13.27
C PHE A 838 29.52 -48.38 -13.60
N THR A 839 28.96 -47.69 -12.60
CA THR A 839 28.50 -46.30 -12.70
C THR A 839 29.68 -45.33 -12.84
N TRP A 840 29.48 -44.27 -13.63
CA TRP A 840 30.52 -43.31 -14.05
C TRP A 840 31.30 -42.65 -12.90
N THR A 841 30.69 -42.49 -11.72
CA THR A 841 31.34 -41.94 -10.52
C THR A 841 32.43 -42.86 -9.93
N SER A 842 32.28 -44.18 -10.07
CA SER A 842 33.31 -45.15 -9.63
C SER A 842 34.47 -45.23 -10.61
N ILE A 843 34.21 -45.06 -11.92
CA ILE A 843 35.23 -45.07 -12.96
C ILE A 843 36.15 -43.85 -12.83
N GLY A 844 35.60 -42.66 -12.58
CA GLY A 844 36.39 -41.44 -12.35
C GLY A 844 37.36 -41.58 -11.17
N ARG A 845 36.88 -42.14 -10.05
CA ARG A 845 37.71 -42.38 -8.84
C ARG A 845 38.79 -43.44 -9.07
N ALA A 846 38.48 -44.52 -9.77
CA ALA A 846 39.46 -45.58 -10.07
C ALA A 846 40.55 -45.11 -11.05
N THR A 847 40.19 -44.29 -12.05
CA THR A 847 41.16 -43.77 -13.03
C THR A 847 42.11 -42.75 -12.38
N PHE A 848 41.58 -41.91 -11.48
CA PHE A 848 42.39 -40.95 -10.72
C PHE A 848 43.33 -41.67 -9.73
N LEU A 849 42.84 -42.71 -9.04
CA LEU A 849 43.64 -43.51 -8.13
C LEU A 849 44.73 -44.31 -8.87
N GLY A 850 44.43 -44.83 -10.06
CA GLY A 850 45.41 -45.53 -10.91
C GLY A 850 46.55 -44.62 -11.38
N ALA A 851 46.23 -43.42 -11.89
CA ALA A 851 47.25 -42.44 -12.28
C ALA A 851 48.10 -41.99 -11.08
N PHE A 852 47.47 -41.85 -9.90
CA PHE A 852 48.15 -41.50 -8.66
C PHE A 852 49.14 -42.56 -8.17
N ILE A 853 48.75 -43.85 -8.21
CA ILE A 853 49.63 -44.96 -7.83
C ILE A 853 50.85 -45.03 -8.76
N VAL A 854 50.65 -44.84 -10.07
CA VAL A 854 51.76 -44.84 -11.06
C VAL A 854 52.71 -43.67 -10.85
N ALA A 855 52.21 -42.48 -10.53
CA ALA A 855 53.04 -41.32 -10.21
C ALA A 855 53.90 -41.56 -8.95
N ILE A 856 53.32 -42.16 -7.89
CA ILE A 856 54.07 -42.52 -6.69
C ILE A 856 55.15 -43.56 -6.98
N ILE A 857 54.83 -44.61 -7.76
CA ILE A 857 55.82 -45.63 -8.14
C ILE A 857 56.96 -45.01 -8.95
N GLY A 858 56.65 -44.09 -9.88
CA GLY A 858 57.66 -43.37 -10.66
C GLY A 858 58.58 -42.50 -9.80
N ILE A 859 58.03 -41.81 -8.80
CA ILE A 859 58.80 -40.97 -7.86
C ILE A 859 59.69 -41.85 -6.98
N VAL A 860 59.19 -42.97 -6.46
CA VAL A 860 59.96 -43.90 -5.63
C VAL A 860 61.09 -44.54 -6.45
N ALA A 861 60.83 -44.94 -7.69
CA ALA A 861 61.86 -45.49 -8.58
C ALA A 861 62.95 -44.45 -8.89
N ALA A 862 62.58 -43.19 -9.15
CA ALA A 862 63.52 -42.10 -9.38
C ALA A 862 64.39 -41.82 -8.15
N LEU A 863 63.80 -41.83 -6.94
CA LEU A 863 64.54 -41.66 -5.68
C LEU A 863 65.53 -42.80 -5.43
N ILE A 864 65.14 -44.06 -5.70
CA ILE A 864 66.01 -45.23 -5.54
C ILE A 864 67.18 -45.18 -6.53
N ILE A 865 66.94 -44.80 -7.79
CA ILE A 865 67.98 -44.68 -8.82
C ILE A 865 68.94 -43.52 -8.49
N THR A 866 68.41 -42.39 -8.02
CA THR A 866 69.22 -41.22 -7.65
C THR A 866 70.09 -41.52 -6.42
N TRP A 867 69.57 -42.26 -5.43
CA TRP A 867 70.31 -42.70 -4.25
C TRP A 867 71.41 -43.71 -4.60
N ARG A 868 71.12 -44.68 -5.48
CA ARG A 868 72.09 -45.71 -5.91
C ARG A 868 73.26 -45.14 -6.71
N ASN A 869 73.05 -44.01 -7.41
CA ASN A 869 74.07 -43.35 -8.22
C ASN A 869 74.82 -42.22 -7.46
N GLY A 870 74.69 -42.13 -6.14
CA GLY A 870 75.42 -41.15 -5.32
C GLY A 870 74.90 -39.71 -5.42
N GLY A 871 73.66 -39.52 -5.90
CA GLY A 871 73.03 -38.21 -6.03
C GLY A 871 72.53 -37.66 -4.69
N ASP A 872 72.70 -36.36 -4.49
CA ASP A 872 72.25 -35.65 -3.28
C ASP A 872 70.72 -35.53 -3.24
N VAL A 873 70.10 -36.38 -2.41
CA VAL A 873 68.64 -36.51 -2.22
C VAL A 873 68.03 -35.22 -1.61
N ALA A 874 68.84 -34.38 -0.95
CA ALA A 874 68.36 -33.14 -0.32
C ALA A 874 67.78 -32.13 -1.33
N LYS A 875 68.23 -32.18 -2.60
CA LYS A 875 67.72 -31.30 -3.66
C LYS A 875 66.31 -31.64 -4.15
N PHE A 876 65.80 -32.84 -3.87
CA PHE A 876 64.44 -33.25 -4.25
C PHE A 876 63.38 -32.91 -3.20
N GLN A 877 63.78 -32.56 -1.98
CA GLN A 877 62.88 -32.31 -0.87
C GLN A 877 61.88 -31.16 -1.12
N PRO A 878 62.27 -30.00 -1.69
CA PRO A 878 61.33 -28.90 -1.95
C PRO A 878 60.25 -29.29 -2.98
N LEU A 879 60.67 -29.99 -4.03
CA LEU A 879 59.79 -30.46 -5.12
C LEU A 879 58.77 -31.48 -4.62
N LEU A 880 59.17 -32.37 -3.71
CA LEU A 880 58.29 -33.35 -3.10
C LEU A 880 57.25 -32.70 -2.18
N VAL A 881 57.67 -31.70 -1.38
CA VAL A 881 56.77 -30.94 -0.51
C VAL A 881 55.75 -30.13 -1.31
N THR A 882 56.18 -29.47 -2.40
CA THR A 882 55.27 -28.74 -3.29
C THR A 882 54.28 -29.66 -3.99
N LEU A 883 54.72 -30.83 -4.45
CA LEU A 883 53.86 -31.81 -5.09
C LEU A 883 52.83 -32.38 -4.10
N VAL A 884 53.26 -32.75 -2.89
CA VAL A 884 52.36 -33.26 -1.84
C VAL A 884 51.35 -32.19 -1.43
N ASN A 885 51.77 -30.94 -1.23
CA ASN A 885 50.85 -29.85 -0.86
C ASN A 885 49.82 -29.54 -1.95
N ASN A 886 50.24 -29.53 -3.22
CA ASN A 886 49.32 -29.31 -4.33
C ASN A 886 48.31 -30.46 -4.48
N VAL A 887 48.75 -31.70 -4.24
CA VAL A 887 47.88 -32.89 -4.30
C VAL A 887 46.92 -32.94 -3.11
N VAL A 888 47.38 -32.66 -1.88
CA VAL A 888 46.50 -32.60 -0.70
C VAL A 888 45.43 -31.53 -0.86
N ASN A 889 45.78 -30.36 -1.41
CA ASN A 889 44.80 -29.30 -1.72
C ASN A 889 43.81 -29.72 -2.82
N LEU A 890 44.25 -30.49 -3.81
CA LEU A 890 43.37 -30.99 -4.87
C LEU A 890 42.39 -32.06 -4.35
N ILE A 891 42.86 -32.91 -3.42
CA ILE A 891 42.04 -33.94 -2.77
C ILE A 891 41.00 -33.28 -1.83
N PHE A 892 41.39 -32.24 -1.07
CA PHE A 892 40.46 -31.51 -0.21
C PHE A 892 39.35 -30.80 -1.01
N LYS A 893 39.67 -30.20 -2.16
CA LYS A 893 38.69 -29.60 -3.09
C LYS A 893 37.79 -30.60 -3.82
N SER A 894 38.14 -31.89 -3.78
CA SER A 894 37.41 -32.97 -4.46
C SER A 894 36.52 -33.77 -3.49
N LEU A 895 36.74 -33.66 -2.18
CA LEU A 895 36.04 -34.43 -1.14
C LEU A 895 35.07 -33.59 -0.29
N PHE A 896 35.19 -32.26 -0.34
CA PHE A 896 34.24 -31.27 0.16
C PHE A 896 33.85 -30.35 -1.00
#